data_AF-A0A933ECG8-F1
#
_entry.id   AF-A0A933ECG8-F1
#
_cell.length_a   1.000
_cell.length_b   1.000
_cell.length_c   1.000
_cell.angle_alpha   90.00
_cell.angle_beta   90.00
_cell.angle_gamma   90.00
#
_symmetry.space_group_name_H-M   'P 1'
#
loop_
_entity.id
_entity.type
_entity.pdbx_description
1 polymer ?
#
loop_
_entity_poly.entity_id
_entity_poly.type
_entity_poly.pdbx_seq_one_letter_code
_entity_poly.pdbx_strand_id
1 'polypeptide(L)'
;MIVEMSRVLIVGPKRLLGQVVDEVQRLGILHIDRIEAEEVPAVTQLSPGAEESQEQVALERLAARMDGLLSLLPSAGREAPPDTAALADVETSALTREIDETESRVREVTRQRLEAEEELELIDAYEDAVRVLSPLLGELEGSKHLESVGFILKARDATVLAALRVELERLTEGRVEILRRTIDDDRTGVVVAFHKRDAEAVRSFLARAGLTELRLPSRFAGVSMAEAVQVMTRRRQELPRAIEQATKEIRRLSEAHRARLRAIRTLVADRLTRLQVLPNFAQSRFTFLIHGWAPARSLSQVRGVLRRTHGEEVLVYDTPADPHEAEAVPVLLDNHPFIKPFQRLLALFMPPRYGFWDPSPVFAISFPIFVGLVIGDVGYGILIFLLGHWLAQRAKAGQPLEIKLLSLRFNPDVVGDLSFLVRICAGWMILFGAIYGEVFGNLPELLFHVKPIFHRTGEHERDLYFKLILLSGVVMVYTGLLIHLVLAFVHRHRTGIFESLTLIFGVSALLLGLGAMGNVLPQSFLKWGGIAALGALATAAASMKPGSLMWLLESFTGFGHVLSHARLLAFGLAAALLADTANTLGRMAGSMGIVIGIFVGIVVHTLFFALTIFGHVIQPARLHWVEFLTKFKYHEETGRPYRPFHKRGGD
;
A
#
# COMPACT_ATOMS: atom_id res chain seq x y z
N MET A 1 -0.63 16.31 19.14
CA MET A 1 -1.37 16.41 20.42
C MET A 1 -2.83 16.11 20.12
N ILE A 2 -3.54 15.44 21.05
CA ILE A 2 -4.98 15.21 20.89
C ILE A 2 -5.69 16.57 21.04
N VAL A 3 -6.55 16.89 20.07
CA VAL A 3 -7.36 18.12 20.09
C VAL A 3 -8.55 17.94 21.02
N GLU A 4 -8.83 18.96 21.84
CA GLU A 4 -10.00 18.96 22.70
C GLU A 4 -11.30 18.91 21.87
N MET A 5 -12.17 17.97 22.25
CA MET A 5 -13.47 17.75 21.61
C MET A 5 -14.60 18.26 22.48
N SER A 6 -15.71 18.61 21.84
CA SER A 6 -16.96 18.90 22.51
C SER A 6 -18.10 18.20 21.80
N ARG A 7 -19.03 17.71 22.60
CA ARG A 7 -20.28 17.13 22.13
C ARG A 7 -21.16 18.27 21.63
N VAL A 8 -21.70 18.11 20.44
CA VAL A 8 -22.54 19.09 19.77
C VAL A 8 -23.90 18.47 19.49
N LEU A 9 -24.95 19.15 19.93
CA LEU A 9 -26.33 18.82 19.62
C LEU A 9 -26.95 19.98 18.84
N ILE A 10 -27.35 19.71 17.60
CA ILE A 10 -28.03 20.66 16.73
C ILE A 10 -29.51 20.30 16.69
N VAL A 11 -30.37 21.26 17.03
CA VAL A 11 -31.83 21.10 17.05
C VAL A 11 -32.46 22.17 16.18
N GLY A 12 -33.38 21.78 15.30
CA GLY A 12 -34.11 22.71 14.45
C GLY A 12 -35.42 22.14 13.92
N PRO A 13 -36.24 22.95 13.23
CA PRO A 13 -37.49 22.49 12.64
C PRO A 13 -37.23 21.57 11.44
N LYS A 14 -38.05 20.51 11.29
CA LYS A 14 -37.88 19.48 10.25
C LYS A 14 -37.78 20.04 8.83
N ARG A 15 -38.45 21.17 8.55
CA ARG A 15 -38.40 21.86 7.24
C ARG A 15 -36.98 22.31 6.84
N LEU A 16 -36.09 22.54 7.81
CA LEU A 16 -34.72 23.02 7.57
C LEU A 16 -33.68 21.89 7.55
N LEU A 17 -34.08 20.64 7.80
CA LEU A 17 -33.16 19.50 7.90
C LEU A 17 -32.22 19.40 6.69
N GLY A 18 -32.76 19.44 5.46
CA GLY A 18 -31.94 19.31 4.25
C GLY A 18 -30.92 20.44 4.08
N GLN A 19 -31.28 21.68 4.45
CA GLN A 19 -30.39 22.83 4.35
C GLN A 19 -29.28 22.76 5.40
N VAL A 20 -29.64 22.46 6.66
CA VAL A 20 -28.69 22.33 7.77
C VAL A 20 -27.70 21.19 7.51
N VAL A 21 -28.17 20.06 6.99
CA VAL A 21 -27.28 18.94 6.66
C VAL A 21 -26.29 19.30 5.55
N ASP A 22 -26.70 20.04 4.51
CA ASP A 22 -25.77 20.53 3.48
C ASP A 22 -24.76 21.53 4.06
N GLU A 23 -25.17 22.41 4.98
CA GLU A 23 -24.24 23.33 5.65
C GLU A 23 -23.24 22.62 6.54
N VAL A 24 -23.69 21.67 7.35
CA VAL A 24 -22.80 20.86 8.20
C VAL A 24 -21.82 20.08 7.34
N GLN A 25 -22.27 19.53 6.20
CA GLN A 25 -21.41 18.85 5.22
C GLN A 25 -20.40 19.81 4.56
N ARG A 26 -20.82 21.04 4.23
CA ARG A 26 -19.93 22.08 3.69
C ARG A 26 -18.86 22.50 4.70
N LEU A 27 -19.22 22.55 5.98
CA LEU A 27 -18.28 22.90 7.05
C LEU A 27 -17.25 21.81 7.27
N GLY A 28 -17.62 20.53 7.20
CA GLY A 28 -16.67 19.44 7.34
C GLY A 28 -16.04 19.30 8.73
N ILE A 29 -16.75 19.77 9.77
CA ILE A 29 -16.24 19.86 11.16
C ILE A 29 -16.96 18.89 12.11
N LEU A 30 -18.17 18.42 11.77
CA LEU A 30 -18.94 17.58 12.68
C LEU A 30 -18.71 16.09 12.39
N HIS A 31 -18.23 15.34 13.37
CA HIS A 31 -18.32 13.88 13.38
C HIS A 31 -19.72 13.50 13.86
N ILE A 32 -20.51 12.84 13.03
CA ILE A 32 -21.89 12.51 13.36
C ILE A 32 -21.94 11.15 14.06
N ASP A 33 -22.46 11.14 15.28
CA ASP A 33 -22.70 9.92 16.05
C ASP A 33 -24.17 9.53 15.97
N ARG A 34 -24.44 8.22 16.05
CA ARG A 34 -25.80 7.70 16.07
C ARG A 34 -26.45 8.03 17.41
N ILE A 35 -27.65 8.60 17.35
CA ILE A 35 -28.51 8.77 18.53
C ILE A 35 -29.23 7.44 18.79
N GLU A 36 -28.97 6.80 19.92
CA GLU A 36 -29.69 5.60 20.34
C GLU A 36 -31.03 5.99 20.98
N ALA A 37 -32.10 5.26 20.64
CA ALA A 37 -33.47 5.58 21.08
C ALA A 37 -33.64 5.50 22.61
N GLU A 38 -32.75 4.79 23.31
CA GLU A 38 -32.73 4.69 24.78
C GLU A 38 -32.34 6.01 25.46
N GLU A 39 -31.59 6.89 24.79
CA GLU A 39 -31.12 8.15 25.36
C GLU A 39 -32.22 9.24 25.36
N VAL A 40 -33.19 9.15 24.42
CA VAL A 40 -34.30 10.10 24.32
C VAL A 40 -35.61 9.40 23.89
N PRO A 41 -36.47 8.94 24.82
CA PRO A 41 -37.65 8.12 24.51
C PRO A 41 -38.74 8.82 23.67
N ALA A 42 -38.61 10.13 23.41
CA ALA A 42 -39.54 10.93 22.62
C ALA A 42 -39.12 11.10 21.14
N VAL A 43 -38.03 10.46 20.71
CA VAL A 43 -37.44 10.70 19.38
C VAL A 43 -37.32 9.38 18.62
N THR A 44 -37.67 9.43 17.34
CA THR A 44 -37.57 8.27 16.42
C THR A 44 -36.37 8.45 15.50
N GLN A 45 -35.68 7.35 15.17
CA GLN A 45 -34.61 7.40 14.18
C GLN A 45 -35.16 7.80 12.81
N LEU A 46 -34.39 8.61 12.09
CA LEU A 46 -34.77 9.03 10.74
C LEU A 46 -34.45 7.89 9.76
N SER A 47 -35.45 7.08 9.44
CA SER A 47 -35.32 6.11 8.35
C SER A 47 -35.47 6.82 7.01
N PRO A 48 -34.63 6.50 6.00
CA PRO A 48 -34.81 7.03 4.67
C PRO A 48 -36.18 6.64 4.13
N GLY A 49 -36.91 7.61 3.56
CA GLY A 49 -38.20 7.37 2.92
C GLY A 49 -38.08 6.45 1.69
N ALA A 50 -39.22 6.07 1.11
CA ALA A 50 -39.24 5.28 -0.12
C ALA A 50 -38.54 6.01 -1.28
N GLU A 51 -38.74 7.32 -1.39
CA GLU A 51 -38.09 8.17 -2.40
C GLU A 51 -36.58 8.29 -2.17
N GLU A 52 -36.13 8.56 -0.93
CA GLU A 52 -34.71 8.67 -0.58
C GLU A 52 -33.96 7.34 -0.77
N SER A 53 -34.62 6.21 -0.48
CA SER A 53 -34.08 4.87 -0.72
C SER A 53 -33.94 4.57 -2.22
N GLN A 54 -34.92 5.00 -3.04
CA GLN A 54 -34.84 4.87 -4.50
C GLN A 54 -33.73 5.77 -5.06
N GLU A 55 -33.59 7.00 -4.56
CA GLU A 55 -32.52 7.91 -4.93
C GLU A 55 -31.15 7.36 -4.55
N GLN A 56 -30.99 6.79 -3.35
CA GLN A 56 -29.75 6.15 -2.91
C GLN A 56 -29.32 5.05 -3.89
N VAL A 57 -30.23 4.15 -4.27
CA VAL A 57 -29.94 3.08 -5.24
C VAL A 57 -29.59 3.65 -6.62
N ALA A 58 -30.25 4.72 -7.04
CA ALA A 58 -29.94 5.40 -8.31
C ALA A 58 -28.53 6.02 -8.29
N LEU A 59 -28.16 6.69 -7.20
CA LEU A 59 -26.84 7.29 -7.01
C LEU A 59 -25.73 6.24 -6.90
N GLU A 60 -25.97 5.12 -6.21
CA GLU A 60 -25.02 4.00 -6.13
C GLU A 60 -24.74 3.39 -7.51
N ARG A 61 -25.79 3.17 -8.32
CA ARG A 61 -25.65 2.72 -9.71
C ARG A 61 -24.88 3.72 -10.55
N LEU A 62 -25.19 5.00 -10.41
CA LEU A 62 -24.51 6.07 -11.14
C LEU A 62 -23.02 6.11 -10.76
N ALA A 63 -22.70 6.05 -9.47
CA ALA A 63 -21.31 6.01 -8.99
C ALA A 63 -20.52 4.84 -9.57
N ALA A 64 -21.09 3.63 -9.58
CA ALA A 64 -20.45 2.44 -10.16
C ALA A 64 -20.20 2.58 -11.67
N ARG A 65 -21.17 3.13 -12.41
CA ARG A 65 -21.01 3.41 -13.85
C ARG A 65 -19.87 4.40 -14.09
N MET A 66 -19.80 5.46 -13.28
CA MET A 66 -18.76 6.47 -13.38
C MET A 66 -17.37 5.93 -13.05
N ASP A 67 -17.25 5.08 -12.02
CA ASP A 67 -15.99 4.41 -11.70
C ASP A 67 -15.53 3.51 -12.85
N GLY A 68 -16.47 2.81 -13.49
CA GLY A 68 -16.21 2.06 -14.73
C GLY A 68 -15.71 2.96 -15.87
N LEU A 69 -16.37 4.07 -16.15
CA LEU A 69 -15.97 5.00 -17.22
C LEU A 69 -14.60 5.64 -16.96
N LEU A 70 -14.35 6.09 -15.73
CA LEU A 70 -13.08 6.69 -15.33
C LEU A 70 -11.92 5.68 -15.39
N SER A 71 -12.20 4.38 -15.30
CA SER A 71 -11.22 3.30 -15.48
C SER A 71 -10.84 3.06 -16.95
N LEU A 72 -11.78 3.26 -17.88
CA LEU A 72 -11.54 3.14 -19.32
C LEU A 72 -10.84 4.36 -19.92
N LEU A 73 -11.03 5.52 -19.31
CA LEU A 73 -10.41 6.79 -19.74
C LEU A 73 -9.04 6.98 -19.06
N PRO A 74 -7.94 7.12 -19.81
CA PRO A 74 -6.61 7.35 -19.23
C PRO A 74 -6.50 8.77 -18.63
N SER A 75 -5.69 8.93 -17.58
CA SER A 75 -5.42 10.26 -17.00
C SER A 75 -4.51 11.10 -17.91
N ALA A 76 -4.90 12.36 -18.13
CA ALA A 76 -4.21 13.30 -19.02
C ALA A 76 -3.36 14.32 -18.24
N GLY A 77 -2.50 13.85 -17.32
CA GLY A 77 -1.59 14.71 -16.56
C GLY A 77 -2.21 15.35 -15.31
N ARG A 78 -1.90 16.62 -15.03
CA ARG A 78 -2.33 17.34 -13.81
C ARG A 78 -3.81 17.68 -13.91
N GLU A 79 -4.65 16.84 -13.32
CA GLU A 79 -6.09 17.04 -13.27
C GLU A 79 -6.42 18.10 -12.20
N ALA A 80 -7.16 19.14 -12.60
CA ALA A 80 -7.63 20.18 -11.69
C ALA A 80 -8.66 19.61 -10.68
N PRO A 81 -8.83 20.26 -9.51
CA PRO A 81 -9.89 19.90 -8.58
C PRO A 81 -11.25 19.91 -9.29
N PRO A 82 -12.11 18.92 -9.03
CA PRO A 82 -13.43 18.87 -9.63
C PRO A 82 -14.28 20.05 -9.16
N ASP A 83 -14.69 20.92 -10.09
CA ASP A 83 -15.65 22.00 -9.80
C ASP A 83 -17.08 21.44 -9.77
N THR A 84 -17.64 21.34 -8.57
CA THR A 84 -19.01 20.84 -8.32
C THR A 84 -20.04 21.97 -8.23
N ALA A 85 -19.63 23.24 -8.22
CA ALA A 85 -20.52 24.37 -7.95
C ALA A 85 -21.62 24.51 -9.02
N ALA A 86 -21.26 24.34 -10.30
CA ALA A 86 -22.19 24.41 -11.43
C ALA A 86 -23.12 23.19 -11.54
N LEU A 87 -22.89 22.14 -10.75
CA LEU A 87 -23.61 20.86 -10.81
C LEU A 87 -24.51 20.62 -9.59
N ALA A 88 -24.40 21.44 -8.55
CA ALA A 88 -25.06 21.24 -7.26
C ALA A 88 -26.60 21.09 -7.38
N ASP A 89 -27.22 21.84 -8.28
CA ASP A 89 -28.69 21.90 -8.45
C ASP A 89 -29.22 20.97 -9.57
N VAL A 90 -28.35 20.22 -10.24
CA VAL A 90 -28.77 19.35 -11.36
C VAL A 90 -29.40 18.07 -10.82
N GLU A 91 -30.57 17.69 -11.34
CA GLU A 91 -31.24 16.44 -10.96
C GLU A 91 -30.44 15.20 -11.37
N THR A 92 -30.52 14.15 -10.56
CA THR A 92 -29.87 12.86 -10.81
C THR A 92 -30.29 12.22 -12.15
N SER A 93 -31.53 12.45 -12.56
CA SER A 93 -32.09 12.01 -13.85
C SER A 93 -31.37 12.66 -15.05
N ALA A 94 -31.10 13.96 -14.99
CA ALA A 94 -30.39 14.70 -16.03
C ALA A 94 -28.91 14.29 -16.13
N LEU A 95 -28.25 14.10 -14.99
CA LEU A 95 -26.87 13.59 -14.93
C LEU A 95 -26.74 12.19 -15.56
N THR A 96 -27.73 11.33 -15.33
CA THR A 96 -27.74 9.98 -15.90
C THR A 96 -27.82 10.03 -17.43
N ARG A 97 -28.67 10.89 -18.00
CA ARG A 97 -28.79 11.06 -19.47
C ARG A 97 -27.51 11.59 -20.10
N GLU A 98 -26.86 12.59 -19.49
CA GLU A 98 -25.56 13.13 -19.97
C GLU A 98 -24.48 12.03 -20.00
N ILE A 99 -24.50 11.14 -19.01
CA ILE A 99 -23.54 10.03 -18.90
C ILE A 99 -23.86 8.91 -19.90
N ASP A 100 -25.13 8.62 -20.21
CA ASP A 100 -25.54 7.56 -21.15
C ASP A 100 -24.92 7.75 -22.54
N GLU A 101 -24.92 8.98 -23.06
CA GLU A 101 -24.35 9.31 -24.37
C GLU A 101 -22.83 9.12 -24.39
N THR A 102 -22.16 9.67 -23.37
CA THR A 102 -20.71 9.60 -23.21
C THR A 102 -20.25 8.15 -23.02
N GLU A 103 -20.96 7.38 -22.19
CA GLU A 103 -20.68 5.98 -21.92
C GLU A 103 -20.78 5.12 -23.17
N SER A 104 -21.85 5.31 -23.94
CA SER A 104 -22.08 4.57 -25.18
C SER A 104 -20.92 4.79 -26.16
N ARG A 105 -20.46 6.03 -26.30
CA ARG A 105 -19.34 6.38 -27.17
C ARG A 105 -18.00 5.78 -26.68
N VAL A 106 -17.71 5.89 -25.38
CA VAL A 106 -16.46 5.36 -24.80
C VAL A 106 -16.42 3.84 -24.88
N ARG A 107 -17.53 3.15 -24.58
CA ARG A 107 -17.64 1.68 -24.69
C ARG A 107 -17.45 1.21 -26.13
N GLU A 108 -18.02 1.92 -27.10
CA GLU A 108 -17.89 1.57 -28.51
C GLU A 108 -16.43 1.63 -28.98
N VAL A 109 -15.75 2.75 -28.72
CA VAL A 109 -14.34 2.92 -29.14
C VAL A 109 -13.42 1.94 -28.39
N THR A 110 -13.70 1.69 -27.11
CA THR A 110 -12.92 0.72 -26.33
C THR A 110 -13.10 -0.70 -26.83
N ARG A 111 -14.33 -1.09 -27.19
CA ARG A 111 -14.63 -2.37 -27.82
C ARG A 111 -13.89 -2.52 -29.14
N GLN A 112 -13.94 -1.52 -30.02
CA GLN A 112 -13.23 -1.53 -31.30
C GLN A 112 -11.71 -1.71 -31.10
N ARG A 113 -11.13 -1.07 -30.09
CA ARG A 113 -9.71 -1.26 -29.75
C ARG A 113 -9.43 -2.69 -29.30
N LEU A 114 -10.22 -3.23 -28.36
CA LEU A 114 -10.02 -4.58 -27.84
C LEU A 114 -10.21 -5.65 -28.93
N GLU A 115 -11.22 -5.51 -29.79
CA GLU A 115 -11.44 -6.42 -30.92
C GLU A 115 -10.29 -6.37 -31.93
N ALA A 116 -9.66 -5.20 -32.14
CA ALA A 116 -8.50 -5.04 -33.00
C ALA A 116 -7.21 -5.59 -32.37
N GLU A 117 -7.03 -5.43 -31.06
CA GLU A 117 -5.93 -6.03 -30.29
C GLU A 117 -6.02 -7.56 -30.31
N GLU A 118 -7.21 -8.12 -30.06
CA GLU A 118 -7.46 -9.57 -30.13
C GLU A 118 -7.25 -10.12 -31.56
N GLU A 119 -7.68 -9.38 -32.59
CA GLU A 119 -7.41 -9.76 -33.98
C GLU A 119 -5.91 -9.77 -34.28
N LEU A 120 -5.16 -8.79 -33.77
CA LEU A 120 -3.72 -8.70 -33.98
C LEU A 120 -2.98 -9.83 -33.25
N GLU A 121 -3.36 -10.16 -32.02
CA GLU A 121 -2.78 -11.30 -31.27
C GLU A 121 -3.06 -12.63 -31.98
N LEU A 122 -4.27 -12.82 -32.50
CA LEU A 122 -4.60 -13.99 -33.32
C LEU A 122 -3.75 -14.05 -34.58
N ILE A 123 -3.55 -12.92 -35.27
CA ILE A 123 -2.71 -12.88 -36.46
C ILE A 123 -1.26 -13.20 -36.10
N ASP A 124 -0.69 -12.58 -35.06
CA ASP A 124 0.69 -12.82 -34.64
C ASP A 124 0.92 -14.28 -34.21
N ALA A 125 -0.06 -14.92 -33.58
CA ALA A 125 0.03 -16.32 -33.17
C ALA A 125 0.02 -17.31 -34.36
N TYR A 126 -0.76 -17.02 -35.41
CA TYR A 126 -1.01 -17.95 -36.51
C TYR A 126 -0.27 -17.62 -37.81
N GLU A 127 -0.01 -16.34 -38.12
CA GLU A 127 0.52 -15.91 -39.42
C GLU A 127 1.86 -16.56 -39.76
N ASP A 128 2.79 -16.66 -38.80
CA ASP A 128 4.09 -17.31 -39.06
C ASP A 128 3.92 -18.78 -39.42
N ALA A 129 3.03 -19.49 -38.72
CA ALA A 129 2.75 -20.89 -39.00
C ALA A 129 2.06 -21.06 -40.36
N VAL A 130 1.03 -20.25 -40.63
CA VAL A 130 0.28 -20.32 -41.89
C VAL A 130 1.17 -19.87 -43.07
N ARG A 131 2.04 -18.86 -42.91
CA ARG A 131 2.99 -18.42 -43.94
C ARG A 131 4.00 -19.49 -44.33
N VAL A 132 4.49 -20.25 -43.34
CA VAL A 132 5.47 -21.33 -43.57
C VAL A 132 4.82 -22.55 -44.21
N LEU A 133 3.59 -22.87 -43.80
CA LEU A 133 2.85 -24.06 -44.25
C LEU A 133 2.03 -23.83 -45.53
N SER A 134 1.66 -22.58 -45.85
CA SER A 134 0.85 -22.24 -47.02
C SER A 134 1.45 -22.71 -48.35
N PRO A 135 2.76 -22.55 -48.64
CA PRO A 135 3.35 -23.06 -49.87
C PRO A 135 3.28 -24.60 -49.96
N LEU A 136 3.44 -25.29 -48.83
CA LEU A 136 3.44 -26.76 -48.75
C LEU A 136 2.03 -27.34 -48.87
N LEU A 137 1.04 -26.65 -48.29
CA LEU A 137 -0.36 -27.04 -48.37
C LEU A 137 -0.97 -26.64 -49.73
N GLY A 138 -0.56 -25.51 -50.30
CA GLY A 138 -1.04 -24.97 -51.57
C GLY A 138 -0.67 -25.81 -52.80
N GLU A 139 0.47 -26.50 -52.78
CA GLU A 139 0.83 -27.49 -53.83
C GLU A 139 -0.10 -28.72 -53.82
N LEU A 140 -0.79 -28.96 -52.71
CA LEU A 140 -1.66 -30.11 -52.47
C LEU A 140 -3.15 -29.74 -52.48
N GLU A 141 -3.49 -28.46 -52.27
CA GLU A 141 -4.86 -27.91 -52.34
C GLU A 141 -5.40 -28.04 -53.77
N GLY A 142 -6.35 -28.97 -53.97
CA GLY A 142 -7.02 -29.20 -55.26
C GLY A 142 -6.75 -30.56 -55.89
N SER A 143 -5.87 -31.39 -55.33
CA SER A 143 -5.66 -32.75 -55.81
C SER A 143 -6.87 -33.65 -55.50
N LYS A 144 -7.35 -34.39 -56.51
CA LYS A 144 -8.54 -35.26 -56.34
C LYS A 144 -8.29 -36.43 -55.36
N HIS A 145 -7.04 -36.85 -55.19
CA HIS A 145 -6.66 -38.13 -54.55
C HIS A 145 -5.88 -37.96 -53.24
N LEU A 146 -5.30 -36.78 -52.99
CA LEU A 146 -4.47 -36.49 -51.82
C LEU A 146 -5.19 -35.51 -50.87
N GLU A 147 -4.86 -35.64 -49.59
CA GLU A 147 -5.29 -34.76 -48.50
C GLU A 147 -4.07 -34.45 -47.62
N SER A 148 -4.03 -33.27 -47.01
CA SER A 148 -2.90 -32.81 -46.22
C SER A 148 -3.36 -32.28 -44.87
N VAL A 149 -2.56 -32.55 -43.83
CA VAL A 149 -2.78 -32.07 -42.47
C VAL A 149 -1.50 -31.39 -41.99
N GLY A 150 -1.61 -30.12 -41.59
CA GLY A 150 -0.53 -29.36 -40.99
C GLY A 150 -0.63 -29.33 -39.47
N PHE A 151 0.48 -29.46 -38.76
CA PHE A 151 0.57 -29.24 -37.31
C PHE A 151 1.93 -28.65 -36.93
N ILE A 152 2.03 -28.06 -35.73
CA ILE A 152 3.24 -27.41 -35.21
C ILE A 152 3.82 -28.28 -34.10
N LEU A 153 5.13 -28.51 -34.15
CA LEU A 153 5.91 -29.19 -33.11
C LEU A 153 6.89 -28.23 -32.45
N LYS A 154 7.13 -28.40 -31.14
CA LYS A 154 8.20 -27.70 -30.43
C LYS A 154 9.55 -28.39 -30.68
N ALA A 155 10.66 -27.65 -30.66
CA ALA A 155 11.98 -28.17 -31.02
C ALA A 155 12.44 -29.35 -30.13
N ARG A 156 11.91 -29.46 -28.91
CA ARG A 156 12.15 -30.59 -27.99
C ARG A 156 11.55 -31.93 -28.45
N ASP A 157 10.67 -31.92 -29.45
CA ASP A 157 9.96 -33.10 -29.94
C ASP A 157 10.56 -33.70 -31.23
N ALA A 158 11.81 -33.38 -31.57
CA ALA A 158 12.48 -33.90 -32.78
C ALA A 158 12.52 -35.43 -32.85
N THR A 159 12.60 -36.11 -31.70
CA THR A 159 12.49 -37.58 -31.56
C THR A 159 11.09 -38.11 -31.84
N VAL A 160 10.04 -37.33 -31.52
CA VAL A 160 8.64 -37.67 -31.81
C VAL A 160 8.41 -37.70 -33.32
N LEU A 161 9.04 -36.79 -34.07
CA LEU A 161 8.95 -36.71 -35.54
C LEU A 161 9.46 -37.97 -36.25
N ALA A 162 10.57 -38.54 -35.75
CA ALA A 162 11.13 -39.78 -36.30
C ALA A 162 10.22 -40.98 -36.03
N ALA A 163 9.65 -41.07 -34.81
CA ALA A 163 8.69 -42.11 -34.46
C ALA A 163 7.37 -41.97 -35.24
N LEU A 164 6.90 -40.73 -35.48
CA LEU A 164 5.70 -40.43 -36.24
C LEU A 164 5.82 -40.92 -37.68
N ARG A 165 6.99 -40.73 -38.30
CA ARG A 165 7.25 -41.14 -39.68
C ARG A 165 7.12 -42.65 -39.87
N VAL A 166 7.73 -43.43 -38.99
CA VAL A 166 7.70 -44.91 -39.05
C VAL A 166 6.27 -45.43 -38.95
N GLU A 167 5.48 -44.86 -38.04
CA GLU A 167 4.11 -45.33 -37.80
C GLU A 167 3.13 -44.86 -38.88
N LEU A 168 3.32 -43.66 -39.43
CA LEU A 168 2.55 -43.17 -40.58
C LEU A 168 2.85 -43.96 -41.85
N GLU A 169 4.12 -44.32 -42.11
CA GLU A 169 4.51 -45.19 -43.24
C GLU A 169 3.89 -46.59 -43.10
N ARG A 170 3.81 -47.13 -41.87
CA ARG A 170 3.16 -48.41 -41.57
C ARG A 170 1.64 -48.38 -41.80
N LEU A 171 0.98 -47.30 -41.38
CA LEU A 171 -0.48 -47.13 -41.49
C LEU A 171 -0.95 -46.85 -42.93
N THR A 172 -0.10 -46.25 -43.76
CA THR A 172 -0.44 -45.85 -45.14
C THR A 172 0.19 -46.74 -46.21
N GLU A 173 0.83 -47.85 -45.83
CA GLU A 173 1.56 -48.75 -46.74
C GLU A 173 2.63 -48.01 -47.58
N GLY A 174 3.29 -47.02 -46.98
CA GLY A 174 4.30 -46.18 -47.64
C GLY A 174 3.75 -45.06 -48.53
N ARG A 175 2.42 -44.83 -48.54
CA ARG A 175 1.76 -43.75 -49.32
C ARG A 175 1.62 -42.45 -48.52
N VAL A 176 2.68 -42.02 -47.83
CA VAL A 176 2.69 -40.77 -47.05
C VAL A 176 3.96 -39.98 -47.32
N GLU A 177 3.82 -38.66 -47.43
CA GLU A 177 4.95 -37.76 -47.55
C GLU A 177 4.90 -36.72 -46.42
N ILE A 178 6.03 -36.52 -45.75
CA ILE A 178 6.15 -35.62 -44.60
C ILE A 178 7.12 -34.50 -44.97
N LEU A 179 6.58 -33.29 -45.07
CA LEU A 179 7.34 -32.07 -45.33
C LEU A 179 7.54 -31.33 -44.00
N ARG A 180 8.77 -30.90 -43.74
CA ARG A 180 9.12 -30.12 -42.54
C ARG A 180 9.70 -28.78 -42.94
N ARG A 181 9.33 -27.74 -42.20
CA ARG A 181 9.93 -26.42 -42.34
C ARG A 181 10.00 -25.74 -40.98
N THR A 182 11.20 -25.29 -40.62
CA THR A 182 11.43 -24.58 -39.36
C THR A 182 10.71 -23.24 -39.41
N ILE A 183 9.90 -22.96 -38.39
CA ILE A 183 9.17 -21.68 -38.23
C ILE A 183 10.05 -20.71 -37.44
N ASP A 184 10.67 -21.19 -36.35
CA ASP A 184 11.47 -20.42 -35.40
C ASP A 184 12.47 -21.34 -34.66
N ASP A 185 13.38 -20.79 -33.85
CA ASP A 185 14.42 -21.56 -33.12
C ASP A 185 13.85 -22.68 -32.21
N ASP A 186 12.58 -22.54 -31.76
CA ASP A 186 11.88 -23.50 -30.90
C ASP A 186 10.65 -24.17 -31.57
N ARG A 187 10.34 -23.88 -32.84
CA ARG A 187 9.11 -24.37 -33.50
C ARG A 187 9.35 -24.88 -34.93
N THR A 188 8.88 -26.09 -35.22
CA THR A 188 8.92 -26.69 -36.56
C THR A 188 7.49 -26.96 -37.07
N GLY A 189 7.17 -26.44 -38.24
CA GLY A 189 5.93 -26.76 -38.95
C GLY A 189 6.10 -28.06 -39.73
N VAL A 190 5.12 -28.97 -39.61
CA VAL A 190 5.10 -30.24 -40.33
C VAL A 190 3.80 -30.36 -41.11
N VAL A 191 3.91 -30.73 -42.38
CA VAL A 191 2.78 -31.09 -43.25
C VAL A 191 2.89 -32.57 -43.57
N VAL A 192 1.82 -33.30 -43.33
CA VAL A 192 1.69 -34.72 -43.71
C VAL A 192 0.69 -34.80 -44.86
N ALA A 193 1.14 -35.27 -46.01
CA ALA A 193 0.33 -35.52 -47.19
C ALA A 193 0.05 -37.03 -47.32
N PHE A 194 -1.21 -37.41 -47.45
CA PHE A 194 -1.65 -38.81 -47.52
C PHE A 194 -2.81 -38.98 -48.52
N HIS A 195 -3.09 -40.22 -48.92
CA HIS A 195 -4.21 -40.52 -49.81
C HIS A 195 -5.55 -40.41 -49.07
N LYS A 196 -6.60 -39.87 -49.71
CA LYS A 196 -7.93 -39.66 -49.08
C LYS A 196 -8.56 -40.90 -48.45
N ARG A 197 -8.21 -42.09 -48.94
CA ARG A 197 -8.67 -43.38 -48.37
C ARG A 197 -8.18 -43.62 -46.95
N ASP A 198 -7.04 -43.02 -46.58
CA ASP A 198 -6.35 -43.25 -45.32
C ASP A 198 -6.58 -42.09 -44.32
N ALA A 199 -7.42 -41.11 -44.68
CA ALA A 199 -7.60 -39.85 -43.93
C ALA A 199 -8.11 -40.03 -42.50
N GLU A 200 -9.08 -40.93 -42.30
CA GLU A 200 -9.67 -41.19 -40.99
C GLU A 200 -8.67 -41.88 -40.05
N ALA A 201 -7.85 -42.79 -40.60
CA ALA A 201 -6.80 -43.50 -39.86
C ALA A 201 -5.68 -42.55 -39.43
N VAL A 202 -5.23 -41.67 -40.33
CA VAL A 202 -4.17 -40.68 -40.07
C VAL A 202 -4.65 -39.62 -39.06
N ARG A 203 -5.84 -39.04 -39.23
CA ARG A 203 -6.40 -38.05 -38.29
C ARG A 203 -6.59 -38.64 -36.88
N SER A 204 -7.07 -39.89 -36.79
CA SER A 204 -7.23 -40.60 -35.51
C SER A 204 -5.90 -40.93 -34.83
N PHE A 205 -4.84 -41.15 -35.61
CA PHE A 205 -3.49 -41.35 -35.07
C PHE A 205 -2.88 -40.04 -34.57
N LEU A 206 -2.96 -38.96 -35.35
CA LEU A 206 -2.47 -37.64 -34.97
C LEU A 206 -3.17 -37.12 -33.69
N ALA A 207 -4.49 -37.33 -33.58
CA ALA A 207 -5.24 -36.99 -32.37
C ALA A 207 -4.80 -37.81 -31.15
N ARG A 208 -4.53 -39.12 -31.31
CA ARG A 208 -4.01 -39.98 -30.22
C ARG A 208 -2.59 -39.61 -29.80
N ALA A 209 -1.78 -39.10 -30.74
CA ALA A 209 -0.44 -38.59 -30.46
C ALA A 209 -0.44 -37.20 -29.80
N GLY A 210 -1.61 -36.60 -29.56
CA GLY A 210 -1.73 -35.26 -28.97
C GLY A 210 -1.37 -34.12 -29.93
N LEU A 211 -1.25 -34.39 -31.23
CA LEU A 211 -0.92 -33.39 -32.25
C LEU A 211 -2.20 -32.68 -32.68
N THR A 212 -2.27 -31.38 -32.41
CA THR A 212 -3.41 -30.55 -32.78
C THR A 212 -3.25 -30.06 -34.22
N GLU A 213 -4.21 -30.40 -35.07
CA GLU A 213 -4.31 -29.91 -36.45
C GLU A 213 -4.38 -28.37 -36.45
N LEU A 214 -3.58 -27.73 -37.30
CA LEU A 214 -3.62 -26.29 -37.49
C LEU A 214 -4.91 -25.92 -38.24
N ARG A 215 -5.95 -25.59 -37.49
CA ARG A 215 -7.19 -25.05 -38.03
C ARG A 215 -7.15 -23.54 -37.99
N LEU A 216 -7.56 -22.92 -39.09
CA LEU A 216 -7.76 -21.48 -39.14
C LEU A 216 -8.81 -21.09 -38.09
N PRO A 217 -8.59 -20.00 -37.33
CA PRO A 217 -9.60 -19.45 -36.44
C PRO A 217 -10.91 -19.20 -37.18
N SER A 218 -12.05 -19.23 -36.47
CA SER A 218 -13.40 -19.07 -37.02
C SER A 218 -13.56 -17.84 -37.94
N ARG A 219 -12.78 -16.78 -37.67
CA ARG A 219 -12.76 -15.51 -38.41
C ARG A 219 -12.17 -15.62 -39.83
N PHE A 220 -11.36 -16.64 -40.09
CA PHE A 220 -10.74 -16.96 -41.37
C PHE A 220 -11.22 -18.32 -41.93
N ALA A 221 -12.26 -18.90 -41.34
CA ALA A 221 -12.80 -20.18 -41.79
C ALA A 221 -13.44 -20.04 -43.19
N GLY A 222 -13.02 -20.89 -44.13
CA GLY A 222 -13.58 -20.95 -45.49
C GLY A 222 -12.79 -20.18 -46.56
N VAL A 223 -11.69 -19.52 -46.19
CA VAL A 223 -10.76 -18.89 -47.13
C VAL A 223 -9.60 -19.87 -47.40
N SER A 224 -9.04 -19.90 -48.62
CA SER A 224 -7.85 -20.72 -48.89
C SER A 224 -6.67 -20.30 -48.02
N MET A 225 -5.75 -21.20 -47.69
CA MET A 225 -4.61 -20.86 -46.82
C MET A 225 -3.75 -19.73 -47.41
N ALA A 226 -3.60 -19.67 -48.73
CA ALA A 226 -2.86 -18.61 -49.41
C ALA A 226 -3.55 -17.24 -49.32
N GLU A 227 -4.87 -17.19 -49.52
CA GLU A 227 -5.67 -15.97 -49.35
C GLU A 227 -5.73 -15.56 -47.87
N ALA A 228 -5.79 -16.51 -46.95
CA ALA A 228 -5.75 -16.25 -45.50
C ALA A 228 -4.44 -15.54 -45.11
N VAL A 229 -3.29 -15.97 -45.63
CA VAL A 229 -2.01 -15.26 -45.42
C VAL A 229 -2.07 -13.85 -45.96
N GLN A 230 -2.59 -13.64 -47.17
CA GLN A 230 -2.69 -12.29 -47.74
C GLN A 230 -3.60 -11.37 -46.91
N VAL A 231 -4.74 -11.89 -46.45
CA VAL A 231 -5.66 -11.16 -45.57
C VAL A 231 -5.01 -10.87 -44.22
N MET A 232 -4.37 -11.86 -43.58
CA MET A 232 -3.66 -11.70 -42.30
C MET A 232 -2.54 -10.65 -42.41
N THR A 233 -1.70 -10.73 -43.45
CA THR A 233 -0.61 -9.76 -43.66
C THR A 233 -1.14 -8.36 -43.92
N ARG A 234 -2.22 -8.21 -44.70
CA ARG A 234 -2.87 -6.92 -44.92
C ARG A 234 -3.45 -6.36 -43.62
N ARG A 235 -4.20 -7.17 -42.87
CA ARG A 235 -4.82 -6.76 -41.60
C ARG A 235 -3.76 -6.43 -40.56
N ARG A 236 -2.64 -7.15 -40.48
CA ARG A 236 -1.50 -6.81 -39.61
C ARG A 236 -0.92 -5.43 -39.88
N GLN A 237 -1.00 -4.92 -41.12
CA GLN A 237 -0.57 -3.56 -41.44
C GLN A 237 -1.63 -2.50 -41.09
N GLU A 238 -2.92 -2.84 -41.17
CA GLU A 238 -4.05 -1.95 -40.90
C GLU A 238 -4.39 -1.84 -39.40
N LEU A 239 -4.35 -2.96 -38.67
CA LEU A 239 -4.77 -3.07 -37.26
C LEU A 239 -3.97 -2.17 -36.31
N PRO A 240 -2.62 -2.05 -36.40
CA PRO A 240 -1.87 -1.14 -35.54
C PRO A 240 -2.31 0.32 -35.72
N ARG A 241 -2.66 0.72 -36.95
CA ARG A 241 -3.19 2.08 -37.22
C ARG A 241 -4.59 2.24 -36.63
N ALA A 242 -5.44 1.23 -36.71
CA ALA A 242 -6.77 1.24 -36.10
C ALA A 242 -6.68 1.33 -34.56
N ILE A 243 -5.79 0.56 -33.93
CA ILE A 243 -5.52 0.60 -32.50
C ILE A 243 -5.00 1.99 -32.09
N GLU A 244 -4.08 2.58 -32.86
CA GLU A 244 -3.56 3.92 -32.61
C GLU A 244 -4.65 4.99 -32.74
N GLN A 245 -5.51 4.89 -33.75
CA GLN A 245 -6.65 5.79 -33.95
C GLN A 245 -7.67 5.68 -32.80
N ALA A 246 -8.06 4.46 -32.42
CA ALA A 246 -8.95 4.24 -31.29
C ALA A 246 -8.34 4.75 -29.97
N THR A 247 -7.03 4.56 -29.77
CA THR A 247 -6.31 5.08 -28.61
C THR A 247 -6.28 6.62 -28.58
N LYS A 248 -6.07 7.25 -29.74
CA LYS A 248 -6.13 8.72 -29.88
C LYS A 248 -7.53 9.25 -29.59
N GLU A 249 -8.57 8.58 -30.07
CA GLU A 249 -9.96 8.96 -29.81
C GLU A 249 -10.31 8.80 -28.31
N ILE A 250 -9.90 7.70 -27.66
CA ILE A 250 -10.07 7.52 -26.21
C ILE A 250 -9.36 8.64 -25.43
N ARG A 251 -8.16 9.06 -25.86
CA ARG A 251 -7.46 10.21 -25.24
C ARG A 251 -8.23 11.52 -25.42
N ARG A 252 -8.76 11.80 -26.61
CA ARG A 252 -9.59 13.00 -26.86
C ARG A 252 -10.86 13.00 -26.01
N LEU A 253 -11.55 11.87 -25.93
CA LEU A 253 -12.74 11.71 -25.06
C LEU A 253 -12.37 11.91 -23.59
N SER A 254 -11.20 11.42 -23.17
CA SER A 254 -10.69 11.65 -21.82
C SER A 254 -10.44 13.12 -21.55
N GLU A 255 -9.73 13.83 -22.43
CA GLU A 255 -9.45 15.27 -22.29
C GLU A 255 -10.73 16.11 -22.23
N ALA A 256 -11.75 15.74 -23.03
CA ALA A 256 -13.02 16.47 -23.09
C ALA A 256 -13.93 16.22 -21.87
N HIS A 257 -14.11 14.96 -21.45
CA HIS A 257 -15.17 14.62 -20.50
C HIS A 257 -14.66 14.25 -19.11
N ARG A 258 -13.39 13.90 -18.92
CA ARG A 258 -12.90 13.36 -17.64
C ARG A 258 -13.04 14.35 -16.48
N ALA A 259 -12.76 15.63 -16.68
CA ALA A 259 -12.93 16.65 -15.64
C ALA A 259 -14.39 16.75 -15.18
N ARG A 260 -15.33 16.76 -16.13
CA ARG A 260 -16.77 16.79 -15.87
C ARG A 260 -17.24 15.51 -15.18
N LEU A 261 -16.80 14.33 -15.63
CA LEU A 261 -17.09 13.05 -14.99
C LEU A 261 -16.53 12.99 -13.57
N ARG A 262 -15.34 13.54 -13.30
CA ARG A 262 -14.84 13.62 -11.91
C ARG A 262 -15.72 14.52 -11.05
N ALA A 263 -16.16 15.67 -11.57
CA ALA A 263 -17.06 16.57 -10.86
C ALA A 263 -18.41 15.91 -10.54
N ILE A 264 -19.02 15.24 -11.51
CA ILE A 264 -20.27 14.50 -11.27
C ILE A 264 -20.04 13.37 -10.25
N ARG A 265 -18.89 12.67 -10.31
CA ARG A 265 -18.58 11.55 -9.40
C ARG A 265 -18.43 12.03 -7.96
N THR A 266 -17.80 13.18 -7.77
CA THR A 266 -17.66 13.84 -6.47
C THR A 266 -19.01 14.29 -5.94
N LEU A 267 -19.84 14.93 -6.77
CA LEU A 267 -21.20 15.33 -6.38
C LEU A 267 -22.06 14.13 -5.98
N VAL A 268 -22.05 13.05 -6.77
CA VAL A 268 -22.79 11.82 -6.47
C VAL A 268 -22.30 11.21 -5.16
N ALA A 269 -20.99 11.22 -4.91
CA ALA A 269 -20.43 10.77 -3.64
C ALA A 269 -20.91 11.63 -2.45
N ASP A 270 -20.97 12.95 -2.62
CA ASP A 270 -21.43 13.88 -1.59
C ASP A 270 -22.92 13.68 -1.27
N ARG A 271 -23.76 13.53 -2.30
CA ARG A 271 -25.20 13.21 -2.14
C ARG A 271 -25.40 11.84 -1.48
N LEU A 272 -24.64 10.83 -1.90
CA LEU A 272 -24.71 9.50 -1.29
C LEU A 272 -24.30 9.53 0.18
N THR A 273 -23.22 10.23 0.53
CA THR A 273 -22.77 10.38 1.92
C THR A 273 -23.84 11.06 2.77
N ARG A 274 -24.57 12.03 2.21
CA ARG A 274 -25.70 12.67 2.89
C ARG A 274 -26.81 11.67 3.25
N LEU A 275 -27.24 10.86 2.28
CA LEU A 275 -28.29 9.86 2.48
C LEU A 275 -27.85 8.76 3.47
N GLN A 276 -26.59 8.34 3.42
CA GLN A 276 -26.03 7.33 4.34
C GLN A 276 -25.97 7.77 5.80
N VAL A 277 -25.93 9.08 6.05
CA VAL A 277 -25.84 9.64 7.41
C VAL A 277 -27.23 9.92 8.01
N LEU A 278 -28.30 9.99 7.18
CA LEU A 278 -29.67 10.19 7.67
C LEU A 278 -30.09 9.23 8.81
N PRO A 279 -29.77 7.92 8.76
CA PRO A 279 -30.12 6.98 9.84
C PRO A 279 -29.48 7.30 11.20
N ASN A 280 -28.43 8.11 11.24
CA ASN A 280 -27.78 8.53 12.49
C ASN A 280 -28.50 9.72 13.13
N PHE A 281 -29.38 10.41 12.38
CA PHE A 281 -30.19 11.50 12.90
C PHE A 281 -31.45 11.00 13.59
N ALA A 282 -31.96 11.82 14.48
CA ALA A 282 -33.18 11.54 15.21
C ALA A 282 -34.19 12.66 14.95
N GLN A 283 -35.48 12.31 14.92
CA GLN A 283 -36.57 13.25 14.68
C GLN A 283 -37.71 13.09 15.70
N SER A 284 -38.25 14.24 16.08
CA SER A 284 -39.53 14.38 16.77
C SER A 284 -40.62 14.69 15.74
N ARG A 285 -41.85 14.98 16.20
CA ARG A 285 -42.98 15.35 15.34
C ARG A 285 -42.71 16.60 14.49
N PHE A 286 -41.96 17.57 15.02
CA PHE A 286 -41.71 18.85 14.35
C PHE A 286 -40.23 19.26 14.26
N THR A 287 -39.35 18.61 15.03
CA THR A 287 -37.93 18.96 15.11
C THR A 287 -37.05 17.79 14.69
N PHE A 288 -35.87 18.12 14.18
CA PHE A 288 -34.78 17.17 13.97
C PHE A 288 -33.68 17.41 15.00
N LEU A 289 -32.92 16.36 15.27
CA LEU A 289 -31.77 16.36 16.18
C LEU A 289 -30.58 15.73 15.45
N ILE A 290 -29.48 16.46 15.40
CA ILE A 290 -28.17 15.96 14.95
C ILE A 290 -27.25 15.93 16.15
N HIS A 291 -26.68 14.77 16.43
CA HIS A 291 -25.74 14.56 17.52
C HIS A 291 -24.36 14.21 16.95
N GLY A 292 -23.32 14.72 17.59
CA GLY A 292 -21.96 14.47 17.14
C GLY A 292 -20.89 15.16 17.96
N TRP A 293 -19.66 15.09 17.47
CA TRP A 293 -18.48 15.70 18.09
C TRP A 293 -17.80 16.67 17.13
N ALA A 294 -17.33 17.78 17.67
CA ALA A 294 -16.52 18.74 16.95
C ALA A 294 -15.34 19.23 17.81
N PRO A 295 -14.21 19.62 17.19
CA PRO A 295 -13.12 20.28 17.90
C PRO A 295 -13.61 21.55 18.60
N ALA A 296 -13.27 21.72 19.88
CA ALA A 296 -13.71 22.86 20.70
C ALA A 296 -13.38 24.22 20.06
N ARG A 297 -12.20 24.31 19.43
CA ARG A 297 -11.74 25.50 18.68
C ARG A 297 -12.61 25.87 17.48
N SER A 298 -13.27 24.90 16.87
CA SER A 298 -14.06 25.07 15.63
C SER A 298 -15.56 25.26 15.90
N LEU A 299 -16.02 25.13 17.15
CA LEU A 299 -17.43 25.32 17.52
C LEU A 299 -17.93 26.74 17.24
N SER A 300 -17.07 27.74 17.48
CA SER A 300 -17.39 29.14 17.22
C SER A 300 -17.76 29.39 15.76
N GLN A 301 -17.09 28.69 14.84
CA GLN A 301 -17.36 28.71 13.41
C GLN A 301 -18.69 28.02 13.08
N VAL A 302 -18.95 26.83 13.62
CA VAL A 302 -20.20 26.08 13.40
C VAL A 302 -21.41 26.90 13.85
N ARG A 303 -21.37 27.43 15.08
CA ARG A 303 -22.43 28.29 15.62
C ARG A 303 -22.60 29.58 14.81
N GLY A 304 -21.48 30.18 14.39
CA GLY A 304 -21.50 31.42 13.61
C GLY A 304 -22.15 31.24 12.23
N VAL A 305 -21.90 30.12 11.56
CA VAL A 305 -22.47 29.84 10.23
C VAL A 305 -23.95 29.49 10.33
N LEU A 306 -24.33 28.55 11.22
CA LEU A 306 -25.72 28.13 11.37
C LEU A 306 -26.64 29.30 11.80
N ARG A 307 -26.15 30.18 12.69
CA ARG A 307 -26.91 31.35 13.12
C ARG A 307 -27.05 32.40 12.03
N ARG A 308 -26.07 32.54 11.13
CA ARG A 308 -26.14 33.48 9.99
C ARG A 308 -27.12 33.01 8.93
N THR A 309 -27.14 31.73 8.61
CA THR A 309 -28.01 31.19 7.56
C THR A 309 -29.45 31.00 8.05
N HIS A 310 -29.63 30.47 9.26
CA HIS A 310 -30.94 30.02 9.75
C HIS A 310 -31.48 30.83 10.94
N GLY A 311 -30.78 31.88 11.38
CA GLY A 311 -31.21 32.72 12.49
C GLY A 311 -31.24 31.96 13.83
N GLU A 312 -32.24 32.26 14.66
CA GLU A 312 -32.47 31.61 15.97
C GLU A 312 -33.33 30.34 15.86
N GLU A 313 -33.70 29.90 14.65
CA GLU A 313 -34.52 28.70 14.46
C GLU A 313 -33.74 27.38 14.64
N VAL A 314 -32.41 27.44 14.53
CA VAL A 314 -31.52 26.31 14.72
C VAL A 314 -30.65 26.58 15.95
N LEU A 315 -30.84 25.76 16.98
CA LEU A 315 -30.11 25.85 18.24
C LEU A 315 -28.95 24.87 18.23
N VAL A 316 -27.77 25.33 18.62
CA VAL A 316 -26.56 24.52 18.77
C VAL A 316 -26.19 24.52 20.23
N TYR A 317 -26.27 23.34 20.86
CA TYR A 317 -25.80 23.12 22.22
C TYR A 317 -24.44 22.44 22.17
N ASP A 318 -23.49 22.94 22.95
CA ASP A 318 -22.18 22.33 23.12
C ASP A 318 -21.95 21.93 24.58
N THR A 319 -21.36 20.75 24.78
CA THR A 319 -20.92 20.27 26.09
C THR A 319 -19.48 19.78 25.94
N PRO A 320 -18.52 20.29 26.74
CA PRO A 320 -17.15 19.78 26.71
C PRO A 320 -17.13 18.27 26.97
N ALA A 321 -16.22 17.55 26.31
CA ALA A 321 -16.07 16.11 26.53
C ALA A 321 -15.71 15.81 27.99
N ASP A 322 -16.50 14.95 28.65
CA ASP A 322 -16.19 14.47 29.99
C ASP A 322 -15.12 13.37 29.91
N PRO A 323 -14.08 13.38 30.76
CA PRO A 323 -13.13 12.27 30.89
C PRO A 323 -13.78 10.89 31.10
N HIS A 324 -14.98 10.80 31.68
CA HIS A 324 -15.70 9.54 31.86
C HIS A 324 -16.32 8.99 30.57
N GLU A 325 -16.54 9.84 29.55
CA GLU A 325 -17.06 9.44 28.23
C GLU A 325 -15.93 9.22 27.20
N ALA A 326 -14.67 9.20 27.62
CA ALA A 326 -13.49 9.18 26.74
C ALA A 326 -13.42 8.03 25.71
N GLU A 327 -14.19 6.95 25.90
CA GLU A 327 -14.29 5.84 24.95
C GLU A 327 -15.20 6.15 23.75
N ALA A 328 -16.22 6.99 23.97
CA ALA A 328 -17.14 7.43 22.92
C ALA A 328 -16.55 8.61 22.12
N VAL A 329 -15.70 9.42 22.75
CA VAL A 329 -15.11 10.63 22.14
C VAL A 329 -14.17 10.26 20.99
N PRO A 330 -14.39 10.79 19.76
CA PRO A 330 -13.49 10.59 18.65
C PRO A 330 -12.20 11.41 18.80
N VAL A 331 -11.10 10.86 18.29
CA VAL A 331 -9.76 11.41 18.50
C VAL A 331 -9.24 12.04 17.23
N LEU A 332 -8.92 13.33 17.31
CA LEU A 332 -8.21 14.09 16.29
C LEU A 332 -6.81 14.42 16.79
N LEU A 333 -5.81 13.98 16.04
CA LEU A 333 -4.41 14.30 16.31
C LEU A 333 -4.00 15.51 15.47
N ASP A 334 -3.64 16.60 16.14
CA ASP A 334 -3.04 17.77 15.51
C ASP A 334 -1.57 17.86 15.94
N ASN A 335 -0.69 17.45 15.03
CA ASN A 335 0.74 17.40 15.23
C ASN A 335 1.44 18.42 14.34
N HIS A 336 2.61 18.88 14.80
CA HIS A 336 3.45 19.76 14.00
C HIS A 336 3.77 19.12 12.63
N PRO A 337 3.87 19.89 11.53
CA PRO A 337 4.15 19.35 10.19
C PRO A 337 5.34 18.38 10.09
N PHE A 338 6.34 18.50 10.96
CA PHE A 338 7.47 17.57 11.06
C PHE A 338 7.11 16.18 11.59
N ILE A 339 6.06 16.07 12.40
CA ILE A 339 5.61 14.83 13.06
C ILE A 339 4.47 14.16 12.25
N LYS A 340 3.70 14.94 11.48
CA LYS A 340 2.57 14.43 10.67
C LYS A 340 2.91 13.21 9.79
N PRO A 341 4.07 13.15 9.09
CA PRO A 341 4.43 11.98 8.29
C PRO A 341 4.58 10.70 9.12
N PHE A 342 5.16 10.82 10.31
CA PHE A 342 5.34 9.71 11.25
C PHE A 342 4.01 9.26 11.87
N GLN A 343 3.10 10.20 12.12
CA GLN A 343 1.74 9.89 12.55
C GLN A 343 1.00 9.04 11.51
N ARG A 344 1.18 9.29 10.20
CA ARG A 344 0.55 8.44 9.16
C ARG A 344 1.05 7.00 9.17
N LEU A 345 2.32 6.76 9.53
CA LEU A 345 2.82 5.41 9.74
C LEU A 345 2.18 4.74 10.97
N LEU A 346 1.92 5.51 12.03
CA LEU A 346 1.22 5.01 13.22
C LEU A 346 -0.28 4.84 12.99
N ALA A 347 -0.87 5.53 12.01
CA ALA A 347 -2.29 5.40 11.63
C ALA A 347 -2.65 4.03 11.02
N LEU A 348 -1.68 3.12 10.87
CA LEU A 348 -1.94 1.69 10.66
C LEU A 348 -2.61 1.05 11.89
N PHE A 349 -2.45 1.64 13.07
CA PHE A 349 -3.12 1.27 14.31
C PHE A 349 -4.26 2.24 14.63
N MET A 350 -5.19 1.79 15.47
CA MET A 350 -6.22 2.66 16.02
C MET A 350 -5.57 3.79 16.83
N PRO A 351 -6.13 5.02 16.81
CA PRO A 351 -5.59 6.13 17.59
C PRO A 351 -5.66 5.83 19.10
N PRO A 352 -4.86 6.51 19.92
CA PRO A 352 -4.96 6.38 21.36
C PRO A 352 -6.32 6.89 21.86
N ARG A 353 -6.76 6.43 23.03
CA ARG A 353 -7.97 6.92 23.71
C ARG A 353 -7.92 8.44 23.92
N TYR A 354 -9.08 9.08 23.92
CA TYR A 354 -9.17 10.51 24.19
C TYR A 354 -8.58 10.87 25.57
N GLY A 355 -7.76 11.91 25.61
CA GLY A 355 -7.04 12.33 26.82
C GLY A 355 -5.74 11.56 27.10
N PHE A 356 -5.42 10.53 26.31
CA PHE A 356 -4.17 9.79 26.42
C PHE A 356 -3.02 10.47 25.67
N TRP A 357 -1.78 10.04 25.91
CA TRP A 357 -0.62 10.65 25.26
C TRP A 357 -0.37 10.08 23.85
N ASP A 358 -0.02 10.97 22.92
CA ASP A 358 0.26 10.64 21.52
C ASP A 358 1.71 10.16 21.32
N PRO A 359 1.96 8.93 20.84
CA PRO A 359 3.31 8.40 20.62
C PRO A 359 4.06 8.94 19.41
N SER A 360 3.37 9.67 18.52
CA SER A 360 3.95 10.21 17.29
C SER A 360 5.24 11.02 17.47
N PRO A 361 5.40 11.87 18.52
CA PRO A 361 6.63 12.65 18.72
C PRO A 361 7.84 11.79 19.08
N VAL A 362 7.68 10.79 19.97
CA VAL A 362 8.79 9.88 20.31
C VAL A 362 9.16 9.07 19.07
N PHE A 363 8.17 8.49 18.39
CA PHE A 363 8.40 7.76 17.14
C PHE A 363 9.14 8.61 16.09
N ALA A 364 8.75 9.89 15.90
CA ALA A 364 9.38 10.79 14.95
C ALA A 364 10.87 11.06 15.23
N ILE A 365 11.30 10.99 16.50
CA ILE A 365 12.69 11.23 16.90
C ILE A 365 13.49 9.93 16.88
N SER A 366 12.99 8.88 17.53
CA SER A 366 13.75 7.64 17.75
C SER A 366 13.79 6.72 16.53
N PHE A 367 12.74 6.70 15.70
CA PHE A 367 12.71 5.82 14.53
C PHE A 367 13.80 6.15 13.51
N PRO A 368 14.01 7.41 13.07
CA PRO A 368 15.12 7.75 12.17
C PRO A 368 16.49 7.44 12.77
N ILE A 369 16.66 7.63 14.08
CA ILE A 369 17.91 7.30 14.79
C ILE A 369 18.18 5.80 14.70
N PHE A 370 17.18 4.94 14.94
CA PHE A 370 17.36 3.49 14.87
C PHE A 370 17.64 3.01 13.45
N VAL A 371 17.00 3.59 12.44
CA VAL A 371 17.31 3.28 11.03
C VAL A 371 18.75 3.68 10.70
N GLY A 372 19.19 4.86 11.17
CA GLY A 372 20.57 5.32 11.03
C GLY A 372 21.58 4.41 11.75
N LEU A 373 21.24 3.93 12.95
CA LEU A 373 22.07 3.03 13.75
C LEU A 373 22.27 1.66 13.07
N VAL A 374 21.22 1.12 12.42
CA VAL A 374 21.29 -0.19 11.75
C VAL A 374 22.00 -0.09 10.40
N ILE A 375 21.58 0.82 9.51
CA ILE A 375 22.15 0.88 8.16
C ILE A 375 23.50 1.60 8.21
N GLY A 376 23.53 2.82 8.75
CA GLY A 376 24.73 3.61 9.01
C GLY A 376 25.78 3.57 7.91
N ASP A 377 25.39 3.96 6.68
CA ASP A 377 26.28 4.03 5.52
C ASP A 377 25.98 5.32 4.76
N VAL A 378 27.03 6.10 4.47
CA VAL A 378 26.91 7.40 3.80
C VAL A 378 26.48 7.26 2.34
N GLY A 379 27.00 6.26 1.63
CA GLY A 379 26.68 6.01 0.22
C GLY A 379 25.21 5.65 0.03
N TYR A 380 24.71 4.70 0.81
CA TYR A 380 23.29 4.36 0.82
C TYR A 380 22.43 5.52 1.33
N GLY A 381 22.90 6.26 2.34
CA GLY A 381 22.24 7.47 2.82
C GLY A 381 22.04 8.51 1.73
N ILE A 382 23.06 8.80 0.92
CA ILE A 382 22.97 9.74 -0.22
C ILE A 382 21.99 9.22 -1.27
N LEU A 383 22.04 7.94 -1.65
CA LEU A 383 21.11 7.36 -2.63
C LEU A 383 19.65 7.48 -2.17
N ILE A 384 19.38 7.16 -0.91
CA ILE A 384 18.04 7.28 -0.32
C ILE A 384 17.62 8.74 -0.19
N PHE A 385 18.55 9.66 0.12
CA PHE A 385 18.28 11.09 0.15
C PHE A 385 17.88 11.61 -1.24
N LEU A 386 18.60 11.22 -2.29
CA LEU A 386 18.30 11.57 -3.68
C LEU A 386 16.95 11.01 -4.11
N LEU A 387 16.64 9.76 -3.75
CA LEU A 387 15.33 9.16 -3.99
C LEU A 387 14.22 9.94 -3.27
N GLY A 388 14.42 10.27 -1.99
CA GLY A 388 13.50 11.10 -1.21
C GLY A 388 13.31 12.48 -1.83
N HIS A 389 14.38 13.10 -2.32
CA HIS A 389 14.32 14.39 -3.01
C HIS A 389 13.54 14.30 -4.34
N TRP A 390 13.77 13.26 -5.13
CA TRP A 390 13.03 12.97 -6.36
C TRP A 390 11.52 12.78 -6.10
N LEU A 391 11.17 12.03 -5.04
CA LEU A 391 9.77 11.89 -4.60
C LEU A 391 9.16 13.23 -4.20
N ALA A 392 9.93 14.12 -3.55
CA ALA A 392 9.47 15.46 -3.18
C ALA A 392 9.16 16.30 -4.42
N GLN A 393 9.98 16.22 -5.46
CA GLN A 393 9.73 16.92 -6.72
C GLN A 393 8.47 16.41 -7.41
N ARG A 394 8.24 15.08 -7.41
CA ARG A 394 7.01 14.49 -7.94
C ARG A 394 5.75 14.88 -7.16
N ALA A 395 5.83 14.89 -5.83
CA ALA A 395 4.74 15.34 -4.98
C ALA A 395 4.41 16.83 -5.24
N LYS A 396 5.43 17.69 -5.36
CA LYS A 396 5.26 19.11 -5.73
C LYS A 396 4.68 19.28 -7.15
N ALA A 397 5.00 18.37 -8.07
CA ALA A 397 4.41 18.34 -9.40
C ALA A 397 2.96 17.82 -9.41
N GLY A 398 2.40 17.39 -8.27
CA GLY A 398 1.05 16.84 -8.14
C GLY A 398 0.87 15.49 -8.82
N GLN A 399 1.96 14.76 -9.10
CA GLN A 399 1.89 13.48 -9.79
C GLN A 399 1.67 12.35 -8.77
N PRO A 400 0.61 11.54 -8.90
CA PRO A 400 0.46 10.35 -8.08
C PRO A 400 1.59 9.36 -8.38
N LEU A 401 2.09 8.69 -7.35
CA LEU A 401 3.05 7.62 -7.54
C LEU A 401 2.27 6.33 -7.81
N GLU A 402 2.28 5.89 -9.07
CA GLU A 402 1.72 4.60 -9.47
C GLU A 402 2.84 3.58 -9.64
N ILE A 403 2.93 2.62 -8.72
CA ILE A 403 3.84 1.48 -8.86
C ILE A 403 3.10 0.38 -9.59
N LYS A 404 3.22 0.35 -10.93
CA LYS A 404 2.51 -0.59 -11.82
C LYS A 404 2.69 -2.07 -11.43
N LEU A 405 3.85 -2.43 -10.86
CA LEU A 405 4.15 -3.81 -10.44
C LEU A 405 3.33 -4.27 -9.24
N LEU A 406 2.94 -3.35 -8.35
CA LEU A 406 2.23 -3.64 -7.09
C LEU A 406 0.78 -3.13 -7.12
N SER A 407 0.34 -2.52 -8.22
CA SER A 407 -0.96 -1.85 -8.35
C SER A 407 -1.25 -0.83 -7.23
N LEU A 408 -0.20 -0.24 -6.66
CA LEU A 408 -0.33 0.76 -5.59
C LEU A 408 -0.34 2.18 -6.18
N ARG A 409 -1.38 2.94 -5.82
CA ARG A 409 -1.52 4.37 -6.15
C ARG A 409 -1.42 5.19 -4.87
N PHE A 410 -0.39 6.03 -4.77
CA PHE A 410 -0.23 6.95 -3.65
C PHE A 410 -0.66 8.36 -4.04
N ASN A 411 -1.55 8.95 -3.24
CA ASN A 411 -1.95 10.35 -3.36
C ASN A 411 -0.72 11.27 -3.20
N PRO A 412 -0.56 12.36 -4.00
CA PRO A 412 0.50 13.34 -3.85
C PRO A 412 0.87 13.74 -2.42
N ASP A 413 -0.10 13.88 -1.51
CA ASP A 413 0.16 14.23 -0.11
C ASP A 413 0.90 13.11 0.65
N VAL A 414 0.54 11.85 0.38
CA VAL A 414 1.21 10.68 0.96
C VAL A 414 2.62 10.55 0.41
N VAL A 415 2.82 10.86 -0.88
CA VAL A 415 4.15 10.87 -1.50
C VAL A 415 5.02 11.98 -0.90
N GLY A 416 4.45 13.15 -0.63
CA GLY A 416 5.12 14.26 0.04
C GLY A 416 5.58 13.90 1.45
N ASP A 417 4.71 13.27 2.23
CA ASP A 417 5.02 12.84 3.59
C ASP A 417 6.06 11.70 3.61
N LEU A 418 5.94 10.73 2.70
CA LEU A 418 6.93 9.67 2.53
C LEU A 418 8.29 10.24 2.14
N SER A 419 8.33 11.21 1.22
CA SER A 419 9.56 11.92 0.85
C SER A 419 10.20 12.59 2.06
N PHE A 420 9.41 13.27 2.90
CA PHE A 420 9.92 13.89 4.11
C PHE A 420 10.55 12.85 5.05
N LEU A 421 9.84 11.76 5.32
CA LEU A 421 10.31 10.69 6.18
C LEU A 421 11.61 10.06 5.67
N VAL A 422 11.67 9.73 4.39
CA VAL A 422 12.83 9.11 3.74
C VAL A 422 14.07 10.00 3.85
N ARG A 423 13.93 11.32 3.66
CA ARG A 423 15.05 12.26 3.77
C ARG A 423 15.56 12.40 5.21
N ILE A 424 14.67 12.42 6.20
CA ILE A 424 15.08 12.48 7.61
C ILE A 424 15.84 11.21 7.99
N CYS A 425 15.32 10.03 7.63
CA CYS A 425 16.05 8.77 7.83
C CYS A 425 17.40 8.78 7.12
N ALA A 426 17.47 9.25 5.87
CA ALA A 426 18.72 9.37 5.13
C ALA A 426 19.73 10.32 5.81
N GLY A 427 19.27 11.43 6.39
CA GLY A 427 20.13 12.34 7.16
C GLY A 427 20.79 11.64 8.36
N TRP A 428 20.02 10.85 9.11
CA TRP A 428 20.56 10.05 10.21
C TRP A 428 21.47 8.91 9.73
N MET A 429 21.17 8.29 8.59
CA MET A 429 22.05 7.28 7.97
C MET A 429 23.40 7.88 7.56
N ILE A 430 23.42 9.10 7.01
CA ILE A 430 24.66 9.80 6.66
C ILE A 430 25.43 10.17 7.92
N LEU A 431 24.76 10.68 8.95
CA LEU A 431 25.41 11.05 10.21
C LEU A 431 26.06 9.83 10.87
N PHE A 432 25.32 8.73 11.05
CA PHE A 432 25.87 7.52 11.63
C PHE A 432 26.90 6.85 10.71
N GLY A 433 26.68 6.85 9.39
CA GLY A 433 27.68 6.37 8.42
C GLY A 433 28.99 7.14 8.49
N ALA A 434 28.94 8.46 8.72
CA ALA A 434 30.14 9.27 8.94
C ALA A 434 30.83 8.94 10.28
N ILE A 435 30.05 8.62 11.33
CA ILE A 435 30.59 8.16 12.63
C ILE A 435 31.30 6.81 12.48
N TYR A 436 30.73 5.88 11.71
CA TYR A 436 31.34 4.57 11.42
C TYR A 436 32.48 4.68 10.39
N GLY A 437 32.48 5.72 9.56
CA GLY A 437 33.41 5.87 8.45
C GLY A 437 33.09 4.98 7.25
N GLU A 438 31.83 4.53 7.14
CA GLU A 438 31.37 3.61 6.08
C GLU A 438 30.73 4.39 4.92
N VAL A 439 31.30 4.25 3.72
CA VAL A 439 30.74 4.79 2.46
C VAL A 439 30.70 3.63 1.47
N PHE A 440 29.51 3.09 1.16
CA PHE A 440 29.37 1.83 0.42
C PHE A 440 30.21 0.70 1.05
N GLY A 441 30.09 0.53 2.37
CA GLY A 441 31.02 -0.28 3.17
C GLY A 441 32.38 0.41 3.33
N ASN A 442 33.46 -0.22 2.84
CA ASN A 442 34.87 0.19 3.09
C ASN A 442 35.52 0.92 1.90
N LEU A 443 34.73 1.58 1.05
CA LEU A 443 35.23 2.29 -0.14
C LEU A 443 36.25 3.42 0.16
N PRO A 444 36.15 4.18 1.27
CA PRO A 444 37.15 5.21 1.63
C PRO A 444 38.50 4.63 2.05
N GLU A 445 38.50 3.46 2.70
CA GLU A 445 39.73 2.74 3.07
C GLU A 445 40.46 2.25 1.81
N LEU A 446 39.70 1.83 0.80
CA LEU A 446 40.20 1.34 -0.49
C LEU A 446 40.81 2.44 -1.38
N LEU A 447 40.25 3.65 -1.38
CA LEU A 447 40.66 4.75 -2.27
C LEU A 447 41.58 5.78 -1.61
N PHE A 448 41.40 6.08 -0.32
CA PHE A 448 42.04 7.23 0.34
C PHE A 448 42.90 6.85 1.55
N HIS A 449 43.01 5.56 1.92
CA HIS A 449 43.78 5.09 3.10
C HIS A 449 43.42 5.81 4.42
N VAL A 450 42.20 6.36 4.52
CA VAL A 450 41.71 7.00 5.75
C VAL A 450 41.17 5.91 6.65
N LYS A 451 41.78 5.73 7.83
CA LYS A 451 41.28 4.78 8.83
C LYS A 451 39.87 5.20 9.29
N PRO A 452 38.90 4.28 9.35
CA PRO A 452 37.60 4.58 9.93
C PRO A 452 37.77 4.99 11.40
N ILE A 453 36.97 5.96 11.85
CA ILE A 453 36.98 6.43 13.25
C ILE A 453 36.34 5.36 14.16
N PHE A 454 35.47 4.49 13.60
CA PHE A 454 34.79 3.43 14.34
C PHE A 454 34.40 2.24 13.45
N HIS A 455 35.18 1.16 13.42
CA HIS A 455 34.93 -0.02 12.60
C HIS A 455 34.01 -1.02 13.33
N ARG A 456 32.74 -1.10 12.91
CA ARG A 456 31.72 -1.97 13.54
C ARG A 456 32.14 -3.45 13.70
N THR A 457 33.06 -3.90 12.86
CA THR A 457 33.60 -5.26 12.78
C THR A 457 34.79 -5.53 13.70
N GLY A 458 35.46 -4.50 14.24
CA GLY A 458 36.59 -4.62 15.17
C GLY A 458 36.17 -5.23 16.52
N GLU A 459 37.03 -6.05 17.14
CA GLU A 459 36.66 -6.77 18.38
C GLU A 459 36.30 -5.84 19.55
N HIS A 460 37.03 -4.74 19.74
CA HIS A 460 36.75 -3.75 20.79
C HIS A 460 35.56 -2.83 20.46
N GLU A 461 35.38 -2.50 19.19
CA GLU A 461 34.35 -1.58 18.71
C GLU A 461 32.98 -2.25 18.62
N ARG A 462 32.94 -3.57 18.39
CA ARG A 462 31.73 -4.40 18.43
C ARG A 462 31.09 -4.43 19.81
N ASP A 463 31.90 -4.50 20.87
CA ASP A 463 31.41 -4.46 22.26
C ASP A 463 30.78 -3.10 22.58
N LEU A 464 31.41 -2.00 22.18
CA LEU A 464 30.85 -0.66 22.35
C LEU A 464 29.59 -0.46 21.49
N TYR A 465 29.56 -0.95 20.25
CA TYR A 465 28.36 -0.92 19.40
C TYR A 465 27.19 -1.72 20.02
N PHE A 466 27.47 -2.91 20.55
CA PHE A 466 26.48 -3.70 21.29
C PHE A 466 25.94 -2.94 22.52
N LYS A 467 26.82 -2.34 23.31
CA LYS A 467 26.44 -1.52 24.49
C LYS A 467 25.59 -0.31 24.09
N LEU A 468 25.90 0.38 22.99
CA LEU A 468 25.13 1.51 22.49
C LEU A 468 23.72 1.09 22.02
N ILE A 469 23.60 -0.01 21.30
CA ILE A 469 22.30 -0.55 20.88
C ILE A 469 21.47 -0.96 22.10
N LEU A 470 22.07 -1.68 23.04
CA LEU A 470 21.37 -2.10 24.25
C LEU A 470 20.93 -0.88 25.08
N LEU A 471 21.79 0.13 25.21
CA LEU A 471 21.46 1.40 25.86
C LEU A 471 20.28 2.09 25.17
N SER A 472 20.24 2.11 23.83
CA SER A 472 19.11 2.68 23.09
C SER A 472 17.79 1.97 23.41
N GLY A 473 17.81 0.64 23.60
CA GLY A 473 16.66 -0.14 24.03
C GLY A 473 16.24 0.12 25.47
N VAL A 474 17.21 0.29 26.38
CA VAL A 474 16.95 0.74 27.75
C VAL A 474 16.26 2.11 27.72
N VAL A 475 16.82 3.09 27.02
CA VAL A 475 16.24 4.44 26.92
C VAL A 475 14.80 4.38 26.38
N MET A 476 14.54 3.59 25.34
CA MET A 476 13.20 3.43 24.77
C MET A 476 12.20 2.84 25.77
N VAL A 477 12.54 1.71 26.39
CA VAL A 477 11.65 1.01 27.34
C VAL A 477 11.36 1.89 28.55
N TYR A 478 12.38 2.56 29.11
CA TYR A 478 12.19 3.47 30.24
C TYR A 478 11.41 4.72 29.86
N THR A 479 11.56 5.24 28.63
CA THR A 479 10.73 6.35 28.14
C THR A 479 9.27 5.94 28.13
N GLY A 480 8.95 4.74 27.62
CA GLY A 480 7.58 4.19 27.66
C GLY A 480 7.05 4.03 29.09
N LEU A 481 7.83 3.44 30.00
CA LEU A 481 7.44 3.27 31.40
C LEU A 481 7.27 4.60 32.14
N LEU A 482 8.10 5.60 31.84
CA LEU A 482 8.01 6.94 32.42
C LEU A 482 6.75 7.66 31.95
N ILE A 483 6.42 7.54 30.65
CA ILE A 483 5.17 8.07 30.10
C ILE A 483 3.97 7.43 30.80
N HIS A 484 3.99 6.10 30.97
CA HIS A 484 2.93 5.39 31.70
C HIS A 484 2.80 5.88 33.15
N LEU A 485 3.92 6.08 33.85
CA LEU A 485 3.93 6.62 35.21
C LEU A 485 3.34 8.04 35.28
N VAL A 486 3.73 8.91 34.35
CA VAL A 486 3.20 10.29 34.27
C VAL A 486 1.70 10.27 33.99
N LEU A 487 1.23 9.44 33.06
CA LEU A 487 -0.19 9.29 32.74
C LEU A 487 -0.97 8.76 33.94
N ALA A 488 -0.47 7.73 34.63
CA ALA A 488 -1.11 7.20 35.83
C ALA A 488 -1.22 8.25 36.94
N PHE A 489 -0.24 9.15 37.05
CA PHE A 489 -0.27 10.27 37.99
C PHE A 489 -1.30 11.33 37.59
N VAL A 490 -1.34 11.72 36.31
CA VAL A 490 -2.29 12.70 35.77
C VAL A 490 -3.73 12.23 35.92
N HIS A 491 -4.02 10.96 35.57
CA HIS A 491 -5.35 10.37 35.71
C HIS A 491 -5.69 9.91 37.14
N ARG A 492 -4.80 10.17 38.13
CA ARG A 492 -4.95 9.78 39.54
C ARG A 492 -5.22 8.28 39.75
N HIS A 493 -4.77 7.43 38.83
CA HIS A 493 -4.97 6.00 38.89
C HIS A 493 -3.88 5.35 39.75
N ARG A 494 -4.13 5.24 41.06
CA ARG A 494 -3.16 4.76 42.05
C ARG A 494 -2.50 3.43 41.68
N THR A 495 -3.23 2.54 41.04
CA THR A 495 -2.69 1.20 40.73
C THR A 495 -1.79 1.19 39.51
N GLY A 496 -2.00 2.09 38.56
CA GLY A 496 -1.06 2.30 37.45
C GLY A 496 0.28 2.87 37.93
N ILE A 497 0.28 3.67 39.01
CA ILE A 497 1.51 4.21 39.62
C ILE A 497 2.33 3.07 40.23
N PHE A 498 1.71 2.22 41.07
CA PHE A 498 2.41 1.09 41.68
C PHE A 498 2.87 0.05 40.65
N GLU A 499 2.08 -0.20 39.62
CA GLU A 499 2.45 -1.04 38.49
C GLU A 499 3.70 -0.50 37.77
N SER A 500 3.68 0.78 37.38
CA SER A 500 4.81 1.43 36.71
C SER A 500 6.08 1.40 37.54
N LEU A 501 5.98 1.70 38.84
CA LEU A 501 7.14 1.65 39.74
C LEU A 501 7.68 0.22 39.88
N THR A 502 6.80 -0.78 40.01
CA THR A 502 7.17 -2.19 40.09
C THR A 502 7.92 -2.62 38.83
N LEU A 503 7.43 -2.22 37.65
CA LEU A 503 8.09 -2.51 36.37
C LEU A 503 9.44 -1.79 36.22
N ILE A 504 9.53 -0.51 36.60
CA ILE A 504 10.79 0.25 36.54
C ILE A 504 11.85 -0.40 37.44
N PHE A 505 11.50 -0.69 38.69
CA PHE A 505 12.42 -1.33 39.63
C PHE A 505 12.73 -2.78 39.24
N GLY A 506 11.74 -3.54 38.76
CA GLY A 506 11.92 -4.93 38.36
C GLY A 506 12.81 -5.08 37.11
N VAL A 507 12.58 -4.27 36.09
CA VAL A 507 13.45 -4.22 34.90
C VAL A 507 14.84 -3.72 35.27
N SER A 508 14.96 -2.71 36.15
CA SER A 508 16.26 -2.25 36.68
C SER A 508 17.01 -3.37 37.39
N ALA A 509 16.31 -4.14 38.23
CA ALA A 509 16.90 -5.25 38.99
C ALA A 509 17.48 -6.32 38.07
N LEU A 510 16.73 -6.70 37.04
CA LEU A 510 17.16 -7.69 36.05
C LEU A 510 18.33 -7.18 35.21
N LEU A 511 18.27 -5.94 34.71
CA LEU A 511 19.35 -5.36 33.90
C LEU A 511 20.66 -5.22 34.69
N LEU A 512 20.60 -4.66 35.91
CA LEU A 512 21.78 -4.44 36.74
C LEU A 512 22.32 -5.75 37.32
N GLY A 513 21.43 -6.65 37.78
CA GLY A 513 21.80 -7.93 38.36
C GLY A 513 22.43 -8.86 37.33
N LEU A 514 21.71 -9.15 36.25
CA LEU A 514 22.19 -10.06 35.20
C LEU A 514 23.34 -9.43 34.40
N GLY A 515 23.33 -8.11 34.19
CA GLY A 515 24.43 -7.40 33.52
C GLY A 515 25.73 -7.45 34.32
N ALA A 516 25.67 -7.36 35.66
CA ALA A 516 26.84 -7.52 36.53
C ALA A 516 27.32 -8.98 36.59
N MET A 517 26.41 -9.96 36.63
CA MET A 517 26.76 -11.39 36.61
C MET A 517 27.39 -11.82 35.29
N GLY A 518 26.94 -11.25 34.17
CA GLY A 518 27.47 -11.50 32.84
C GLY A 518 28.74 -10.73 32.50
N ASN A 519 29.37 -10.04 33.46
CA ASN A 519 30.55 -9.17 33.26
C ASN A 519 30.37 -8.06 32.21
N VAL A 520 29.13 -7.71 31.85
CA VAL A 520 28.84 -6.55 30.96
C VAL A 520 28.95 -5.25 31.74
N LEU A 521 28.55 -5.28 33.02
CA LEU A 521 28.62 -4.17 33.97
C LEU A 521 29.61 -4.49 35.12
N PRO A 522 30.18 -3.47 35.79
CA PRO A 522 31.00 -3.67 36.97
C PRO A 522 30.25 -4.43 38.08
N GLN A 523 30.95 -5.31 38.81
CA GLN A 523 30.34 -6.15 39.87
C GLN A 523 29.69 -5.32 41.01
N SER A 524 30.07 -4.04 41.17
CA SER A 524 29.42 -3.12 42.11
C SER A 524 27.92 -2.91 41.84
N PHE A 525 27.47 -3.11 40.59
CA PHE A 525 26.06 -2.98 40.20
C PHE A 525 25.18 -4.12 40.72
N LEU A 526 25.75 -5.23 41.18
CA LEU A 526 24.97 -6.31 41.80
C LEU A 526 24.24 -5.84 43.06
N LYS A 527 24.87 -4.96 43.85
CA LYS A 527 24.25 -4.34 45.04
C LYS A 527 23.05 -3.49 44.66
N TRP A 528 23.19 -2.67 43.62
CA TRP A 528 22.12 -1.83 43.10
C TRP A 528 20.98 -2.63 42.47
N GLY A 529 21.30 -3.74 41.78
CA GLY A 529 20.31 -4.70 41.29
C GLY A 529 19.50 -5.34 42.42
N GLY A 530 20.16 -5.71 43.53
CA GLY A 530 19.50 -6.21 44.74
C GLY A 530 18.58 -5.18 45.40
N ILE A 531 19.02 -3.91 45.49
CA ILE A 531 18.19 -2.81 46.00
C ILE A 531 16.96 -2.59 45.10
N ALA A 532 17.13 -2.61 43.77
CA ALA A 532 16.03 -2.48 42.84
C ALA A 532 15.04 -3.66 42.94
N ALA A 533 15.53 -4.89 43.17
CA ALA A 533 14.66 -6.04 43.39
C ALA A 533 13.80 -5.89 44.66
N LEU A 534 14.41 -5.42 45.75
CA LEU A 534 13.69 -5.09 46.98
C LEU A 534 12.69 -3.96 46.75
N GLY A 535 13.06 -2.94 45.97
CA GLY A 535 12.17 -1.86 45.56
C GLY A 535 10.94 -2.36 44.79
N ALA A 536 11.13 -3.24 43.81
CA ALA A 536 10.04 -3.83 43.03
C ALA A 536 9.11 -4.67 43.91
N LEU A 537 9.66 -5.47 44.82
CA LEU A 537 8.88 -6.27 45.77
C LEU A 537 8.11 -5.37 46.74
N ALA A 538 8.74 -4.31 47.24
CA ALA A 538 8.12 -3.35 48.14
C ALA A 538 6.96 -2.60 47.45
N THR A 539 7.12 -2.14 46.21
CA THR A 539 6.03 -1.48 45.47
C THR A 539 4.91 -2.44 45.09
N ALA A 540 5.23 -3.68 44.75
CA ALA A 540 4.24 -4.72 44.48
C ALA A 540 3.43 -5.05 45.74
N ALA A 541 4.09 -5.25 46.88
CA ALA A 541 3.44 -5.53 48.16
C ALA A 541 2.61 -4.34 48.67
N ALA A 542 3.13 -3.12 48.56
CA ALA A 542 2.46 -1.89 48.98
C ALA A 542 1.17 -1.60 48.20
N SER A 543 1.03 -2.16 46.99
CA SER A 543 -0.18 -1.98 46.19
C SER A 543 -1.40 -2.73 46.74
N MET A 544 -1.19 -3.73 47.62
CA MET A 544 -2.21 -4.58 48.25
C MET A 544 -3.24 -5.21 47.27
N LYS A 545 -2.92 -5.27 45.96
CA LYS A 545 -3.77 -5.88 44.94
C LYS A 545 -3.35 -7.33 44.66
N PRO A 546 -4.30 -8.27 44.50
CA PRO A 546 -4.00 -9.67 44.21
C PRO A 546 -3.27 -9.88 42.86
N GLY A 547 -3.31 -8.90 41.95
CA GLY A 547 -2.59 -8.94 40.66
C GLY A 547 -1.16 -8.43 40.69
N SER A 548 -0.62 -7.96 41.83
CA SER A 548 0.69 -7.29 41.87
C SER A 548 1.88 -8.22 41.54
N LEU A 549 1.71 -9.53 41.74
CA LEU A 549 2.69 -10.54 41.33
C LEU A 549 2.84 -10.63 39.80
N MET A 550 1.78 -10.36 39.05
CA MET A 550 1.84 -10.36 37.58
C MET A 550 2.74 -9.25 37.05
N TRP A 551 2.80 -8.10 37.71
CA TRP A 551 3.70 -7.00 37.32
C TRP A 551 5.18 -7.36 37.51
N LEU A 552 5.50 -8.20 38.50
CA LEU A 552 6.85 -8.74 38.67
C LEU A 552 7.21 -9.70 37.53
N LEU A 553 6.27 -10.54 37.10
CA LEU A 553 6.45 -11.41 35.92
C LEU A 553 6.61 -10.57 34.65
N GLU A 554 5.83 -9.50 34.50
CA GLU A 554 5.94 -8.57 33.38
C GLU A 554 7.29 -7.82 33.36
N SER A 555 7.98 -7.70 34.49
CA SER A 555 9.35 -7.17 34.52
C SER A 555 10.33 -8.05 33.71
N PHE A 556 10.11 -9.37 33.67
CA PHE A 556 10.88 -10.26 32.78
C PHE A 556 10.54 -9.99 31.30
N THR A 557 9.27 -9.75 30.98
CA THR A 557 8.86 -9.31 29.64
C THR A 557 9.50 -7.97 29.27
N GLY A 558 9.55 -7.01 30.20
CA GLY A 558 10.25 -5.74 30.03
C GLY A 558 11.74 -5.88 29.78
N PHE A 559 12.40 -6.76 30.53
CA PHE A 559 13.79 -7.13 30.27
C PHE A 559 13.97 -7.78 28.89
N GLY A 560 13.06 -8.69 28.50
CA GLY A 560 13.04 -9.29 27.17
C GLY A 560 12.88 -8.26 26.03
N HIS A 561 12.09 -7.22 26.23
CA HIS A 561 11.93 -6.11 25.28
C HIS A 561 13.21 -5.26 25.17
N VAL A 562 13.99 -5.11 26.25
CA VAL A 562 15.32 -4.48 26.16
C VAL A 562 16.26 -5.38 25.36
N LEU A 563 16.31 -6.68 25.65
CA LEU A 563 17.16 -7.63 24.93
C LEU A 563 16.78 -7.79 23.46
N SER A 564 15.51 -7.61 23.08
CA SER A 564 15.10 -7.72 21.68
C SER A 564 15.72 -6.64 20.79
N HIS A 565 16.19 -5.52 21.37
CA HIS A 565 16.95 -4.50 20.64
C HIS A 565 18.30 -5.01 20.16
N ALA A 566 18.86 -6.08 20.75
CA ALA A 566 20.05 -6.76 20.23
C ALA A 566 19.83 -7.31 18.80
N ARG A 567 18.58 -7.41 18.35
CA ARG A 567 18.28 -7.72 16.94
C ARG A 567 18.80 -6.62 15.99
N LEU A 568 18.78 -5.35 16.40
CA LEU A 568 19.37 -4.26 15.60
C LEU A 568 20.88 -4.46 15.38
N LEU A 569 21.58 -5.02 16.39
CA LEU A 569 22.99 -5.39 16.27
C LEU A 569 23.15 -6.44 15.17
N ALA A 570 22.36 -7.52 15.22
CA ALA A 570 22.47 -8.62 14.26
C ALA A 570 22.30 -8.14 12.81
N PHE A 571 21.29 -7.29 12.54
CA PHE A 571 21.07 -6.74 11.20
C PHE A 571 22.18 -5.76 10.79
N GLY A 572 22.58 -4.83 11.67
CA GLY A 572 23.64 -3.87 11.34
C GLY A 572 25.01 -4.52 11.14
N LEU A 573 25.35 -5.53 11.95
CA LEU A 573 26.60 -6.28 11.82
C LEU A 573 26.60 -7.18 10.56
N ALA A 574 25.47 -7.84 10.26
CA ALA A 574 25.35 -8.64 9.04
C ALA A 574 25.53 -7.77 7.78
N ALA A 575 24.98 -6.55 7.79
CA ALA A 575 25.16 -5.59 6.70
C ALA A 575 26.62 -5.19 6.53
N ALA A 576 27.29 -4.79 7.63
CA ALA A 576 28.69 -4.38 7.61
C ALA A 576 29.62 -5.53 7.17
N LEU A 577 29.44 -6.74 7.71
CA LEU A 577 30.22 -7.93 7.36
C LEU A 577 30.06 -8.31 5.88
N LEU A 578 28.84 -8.23 5.35
CA LEU A 578 28.59 -8.58 3.96
C LEU A 578 29.18 -7.55 3.00
N ALA A 579 29.07 -6.26 3.33
CA ALA A 579 29.70 -5.18 2.56
C ALA A 579 31.23 -5.34 2.54
N ASP A 580 31.85 -5.66 3.68
CA ASP A 580 33.28 -5.94 3.77
C ASP A 580 33.69 -7.19 2.95
N THR A 581 32.88 -8.25 3.01
CA THR A 581 33.12 -9.48 2.23
C THR A 581 33.04 -9.19 0.72
N ALA A 582 32.04 -8.43 0.27
CA ALA A 582 31.89 -8.04 -1.13
C ALA A 582 33.10 -7.23 -1.62
N ASN A 583 33.57 -6.28 -0.80
CA ASN A 583 34.76 -5.47 -1.10
C ASN A 583 36.04 -6.31 -1.12
N THR A 584 36.18 -7.27 -0.21
CA THR A 584 37.33 -8.19 -0.16
C THR A 584 37.37 -9.12 -1.37
N LEU A 585 36.22 -9.67 -1.79
CA LEU A 585 36.12 -10.44 -3.03
C LEU A 585 36.50 -9.59 -4.26
N GLY A 586 36.09 -8.32 -4.28
CA GLY A 586 36.51 -7.36 -5.32
C GLY A 586 38.04 -7.15 -5.36
N ARG A 587 38.69 -7.03 -4.19
CA ARG A 587 40.16 -6.89 -4.11
C ARG A 587 40.92 -8.12 -4.62
N MET A 588 40.42 -9.32 -4.31
CA MET A 588 41.07 -10.57 -4.74
C MET A 588 41.09 -10.76 -6.27
N ALA A 589 40.25 -10.02 -7.01
CA ALA A 589 40.15 -10.14 -8.46
C ALA A 589 41.26 -9.40 -9.26
N GLY A 590 42.09 -8.54 -8.64
CA GLY A 590 43.23 -7.89 -9.31
C GLY A 590 42.87 -6.77 -10.31
N SER A 591 43.77 -6.38 -11.23
CA SER A 591 43.63 -5.18 -12.10
C SER A 591 42.66 -5.33 -13.30
N MET A 592 42.59 -6.52 -13.94
CA MET A 592 41.45 -6.91 -14.81
C MET A 592 40.18 -7.20 -14.00
N GLY A 593 40.35 -7.45 -12.70
CA GLY A 593 39.27 -7.59 -11.73
C GLY A 593 38.81 -6.30 -11.07
N ILE A 594 39.35 -5.13 -11.40
CA ILE A 594 38.79 -3.86 -10.93
C ILE A 594 37.45 -3.63 -11.63
N VAL A 595 37.39 -3.83 -12.95
CA VAL A 595 36.13 -3.68 -13.71
C VAL A 595 35.13 -4.77 -13.33
N ILE A 596 35.59 -6.03 -13.28
CA ILE A 596 34.75 -7.17 -12.86
C ILE A 596 34.35 -7.05 -11.39
N GLY A 597 35.24 -6.58 -10.52
CA GLY A 597 35.01 -6.39 -9.09
C GLY A 597 34.11 -5.20 -8.78
N ILE A 598 34.18 -4.11 -9.56
CA ILE A 598 33.21 -3.01 -9.51
C ILE A 598 31.85 -3.52 -10.00
N PHE A 599 31.80 -4.28 -11.10
CA PHE A 599 30.55 -4.84 -11.60
C PHE A 599 29.90 -5.81 -10.60
N VAL A 600 30.66 -6.77 -10.08
CA VAL A 600 30.22 -7.72 -9.05
C VAL A 600 29.86 -6.97 -7.77
N GLY A 601 30.65 -5.97 -7.37
CA GLY A 601 30.38 -5.09 -6.24
C GLY A 601 29.04 -4.39 -6.39
N ILE A 602 28.77 -3.75 -7.53
CA ILE A 602 27.49 -3.10 -7.85
C ILE A 602 26.36 -4.12 -7.79
N VAL A 603 26.51 -5.30 -8.41
CA VAL A 603 25.46 -6.34 -8.42
C VAL A 603 25.16 -6.82 -7.00
N VAL A 604 26.18 -7.13 -6.21
CA VAL A 604 26.04 -7.62 -4.83
C VAL A 604 25.47 -6.54 -3.93
N HIS A 605 25.95 -5.30 -4.01
CA HIS A 605 25.42 -4.18 -3.21
C HIS A 605 23.98 -3.84 -3.60
N THR A 606 23.64 -3.87 -4.89
CA THR A 606 22.27 -3.65 -5.37
C THR A 606 21.33 -4.75 -4.90
N LEU A 607 21.74 -6.02 -5.02
CA LEU A 607 20.96 -7.16 -4.57
C LEU A 607 20.79 -7.12 -3.05
N PHE A 608 21.85 -6.82 -2.30
CA PHE A 608 21.80 -6.68 -0.85
C PHE A 608 20.86 -5.57 -0.43
N PHE A 609 21.03 -4.37 -1.00
CA PHE A 609 20.17 -3.23 -0.70
C PHE A 609 18.71 -3.56 -1.00
N ALA A 610 18.41 -4.15 -2.17
CA ALA A 610 17.06 -4.53 -2.56
C ALA A 610 16.43 -5.58 -1.62
N LEU A 611 17.18 -6.59 -1.21
CA LEU A 611 16.67 -7.68 -0.37
C LEU A 611 16.55 -7.29 1.11
N THR A 612 17.42 -6.40 1.59
CA THR A 612 17.57 -6.19 3.03
C THR A 612 17.03 -4.86 3.53
N ILE A 613 16.87 -3.83 2.68
CA ILE A 613 16.41 -2.50 3.12
C ILE A 613 15.06 -2.57 3.85
N PHE A 614 14.13 -3.39 3.35
CA PHE A 614 12.84 -3.59 4.00
C PHE A 614 13.01 -4.15 5.42
N GLY A 615 13.86 -5.16 5.60
CA GLY A 615 14.19 -5.69 6.92
C GLY A 615 14.83 -4.65 7.83
N HIS A 616 15.76 -3.85 7.30
CA HIS A 616 16.49 -2.84 8.06
C HIS A 616 15.59 -1.67 8.51
N VAL A 617 14.50 -1.40 7.79
CA VAL A 617 13.51 -0.37 8.15
C VAL A 617 12.38 -0.93 9.02
N ILE A 618 11.89 -2.14 8.73
CA ILE A 618 10.78 -2.78 9.46
C ILE A 618 11.19 -3.17 10.87
N GLN A 619 12.43 -3.62 11.10
CA GLN A 619 12.85 -4.04 12.44
C GLN A 619 12.85 -2.89 13.45
N PRO A 620 13.42 -1.70 13.14
CA PRO A 620 13.21 -0.50 13.94
C PRO A 620 11.74 -0.15 14.15
N ALA A 621 10.89 -0.23 13.11
CA ALA A 621 9.46 0.08 13.25
C ALA A 621 8.76 -0.88 14.23
N ARG A 622 9.06 -2.17 14.13
CA ARG A 622 8.56 -3.21 15.04
C ARG A 622 8.93 -2.91 16.50
N LEU A 623 10.17 -2.47 16.76
CA LEU A 623 10.61 -2.09 18.10
C LEU A 623 9.71 -1.02 18.72
N HIS A 624 9.23 -0.09 17.92
CA HIS A 624 8.29 0.91 18.41
C HIS A 624 6.90 0.29 18.63
N TRP A 625 6.40 -0.51 17.69
CA TRP A 625 5.05 -1.07 17.76
C TRP A 625 4.84 -2.11 18.86
N VAL A 626 5.86 -2.91 19.16
CA VAL A 626 5.76 -4.00 20.14
C VAL A 626 6.45 -3.63 21.44
N GLU A 627 7.68 -3.12 21.39
CA GLU A 627 8.46 -2.87 22.60
C GLU A 627 8.13 -1.53 23.26
N PHE A 628 7.90 -0.45 22.49
CA PHE A 628 7.55 0.87 23.04
C PHE A 628 6.04 1.01 23.33
N LEU A 629 5.16 0.78 22.34
CA LEU A 629 3.71 0.96 22.49
C LEU A 629 3.09 0.10 23.62
N THR A 630 3.60 -1.11 23.83
CA THR A 630 3.13 -2.00 24.89
C THR A 630 3.45 -1.46 26.30
N LYS A 631 4.55 -0.70 26.47
CA LYS A 631 5.01 -0.28 27.81
C LYS A 631 4.15 0.78 28.47
N PHE A 632 3.42 1.54 27.67
CA PHE A 632 2.41 2.49 28.15
C PHE A 632 1.01 2.06 27.75
N LYS A 633 0.78 0.76 27.50
CA LYS A 633 -0.55 0.16 27.30
C LYS A 633 -1.39 0.78 26.18
N TYR A 634 -0.73 1.26 25.13
CA TYR A 634 -1.38 1.85 23.96
C TYR A 634 -2.48 0.96 23.35
N HIS A 635 -2.24 -0.36 23.31
CA HIS A 635 -3.15 -1.32 22.69
C HIS A 635 -4.39 -1.62 23.54
N GLU A 636 -4.35 -1.34 24.84
CA GLU A 636 -5.49 -1.48 25.75
C GLU A 636 -6.35 -0.22 25.74
N GLU A 637 -5.74 0.95 25.53
CA GLU A 637 -6.36 2.27 25.53
C GLU A 637 -6.54 2.80 24.09
N THR A 638 -7.29 2.07 23.25
CA THR A 638 -7.58 2.50 21.87
C THR A 638 -8.83 3.37 21.79
N GLY A 639 -8.81 4.38 20.92
CA GLY A 639 -9.89 5.35 20.71
C GLY A 639 -10.52 5.25 19.32
N ARG A 640 -11.64 5.95 19.13
CA ARG A 640 -12.32 6.04 17.82
C ARG A 640 -11.68 7.15 16.97
N PRO A 641 -11.33 6.92 15.70
CA PRO A 641 -10.77 7.97 14.85
C PRO A 641 -11.83 9.03 14.51
N TYR A 642 -11.44 10.30 14.57
CA TYR A 642 -12.29 11.39 14.14
C TYR A 642 -12.46 11.41 12.61
N ARG A 643 -13.72 11.22 12.16
CA ARG A 643 -14.13 11.22 10.75
C ARG A 643 -15.22 12.28 10.56
N PRO A 644 -14.86 13.52 10.21
CA PRO A 644 -15.86 14.56 10.01
C PRO A 644 -16.70 14.30 8.77
N PHE A 645 -17.98 14.67 8.86
CA PHE A 645 -18.89 14.70 7.72
C PHE A 645 -18.59 15.93 6.87
N HIS A 646 -17.88 15.71 5.76
CA HIS A 646 -17.40 16.75 4.85
C HIS A 646 -17.75 16.42 3.39
N LYS A 647 -17.67 17.42 2.51
CA LYS A 647 -17.72 17.21 1.05
C LYS A 647 -16.38 16.66 0.57
N ARG A 648 -16.41 15.59 -0.24
CA ARG A 648 -15.20 14.97 -0.82
C ARG A 648 -14.50 15.84 -1.87
N GLY A 649 -15.14 16.93 -2.31
CA GLY A 649 -14.64 17.86 -3.33
C GLY A 649 -14.11 19.20 -2.84
N GLY A 650 -14.08 19.44 -1.52
CA GLY A 650 -13.63 20.70 -0.96
C GLY A 650 -12.43 20.49 -0.04
N ASP A 651 -11.23 20.54 -0.61
CA ASP A 651 -9.98 20.81 0.11
C ASP A 651 -9.44 22.17 -0.31
#